data_AF-A0A5A7SR19-F1
#
_entry.id   AF-A0A5A7SR19-F1
#
_cell.length_a   1.000
_cell.length_b   1.000
_cell.length_c   1.000
_cell.angle_alpha   90.00
_cell.angle_beta   90.00
_cell.angle_gamma   90.00
#
_symmetry.space_group_name_H-M   'P 1'
#
loop_
_entity.id
_entity.type
_entity.pdbx_description
1 polymer ?
#
loop_
_entity_poly.entity_id
_entity_poly.type
_entity_poly.pdbx_seq_one_letter_code
_entity_poly.pdbx_strand_id
1 'polypeptide(L)'
;MASVLRLRKLYFVNPVKSSSMGLQSIEAHKSEDKRNVIVAYVKKLMQKKQDKDDKQKRNKNTNRGQSREWKCLDNCCWIIGYICTFWWLMFFLYHYLPLSVPGFPAIDSPGAVLKREGISGRHPVVLVPGIVTGGLELWDGKPCAEGLFRKRLWGGSFTETLKRPLCWLEHLSLDNETGLDPPGIRVRPVEGLVAADYFAQGYFVWAVLIENLAKIGYDGKNLHMAAYDWRIAFQNTEVRDRALSRLKSKIEVMYATNGENKVVVVPHSMGVLYFLHFMKWVEAPPPMGGGGGLGWCAKHIKSIMNIGSTFLGTPKAVSKILSAEDRHVALLRAMTPGFLKSEILGFQTLEHLLRVSRTWDSTASLLPKGGETIWGDLDWSPEDVQNCDLKKVDAHSFRNENDSDDSERKKCFQEQEPVHYGRIISFSKEAATRPSSELSTLNLEELKNSGGSNDSSFSCSDVWTEYDEMSRDSIRKVSENKAYTVKTVFDLLRVVAPKMMQRMDSHFSHGIAEDLDDPKYAHHKYWSNPLETKLPDAPNMEIYCLYGVGIPTERSYIYDSSYDKCKSIPFRIDLSIEGKGSGCLRSGMYFVDGDDSVPIVSSGFMCAKGWRNKTRFNPSGSPTYVREYRHKAPASLLEGRGVESSAHVDIMGNVNLIEDILRVAAGEEIGGDKIYSDILTLSERINLKL
;
A
#
# COMPACT_ATOMS: atom_id res chain seq x y z
N MET A 1 -32.49 -18.26 -27.78
CA MET A 1 -33.00 -17.99 -29.15
C MET A 1 -33.86 -16.74 -29.10
N ALA A 2 -33.79 -15.92 -30.15
CA ALA A 2 -34.30 -14.55 -30.28
C ALA A 2 -33.52 -13.56 -29.39
N SER A 3 -32.78 -12.56 -29.87
CA SER A 3 -33.05 -11.70 -31.03
C SER A 3 -31.74 -11.13 -31.61
N VAL A 4 -31.25 -11.75 -32.67
CA VAL A 4 -30.36 -11.11 -33.66
C VAL A 4 -31.27 -10.69 -34.79
N LEU A 5 -31.60 -9.40 -34.91
CA LEU A 5 -32.18 -8.74 -36.09
C LEU A 5 -32.59 -7.30 -35.73
N ARG A 6 -31.71 -6.32 -35.95
CA ARG A 6 -32.05 -4.93 -36.30
C ARG A 6 -30.77 -4.12 -36.56
N LEU A 7 -30.17 -4.35 -37.72
CA LEU A 7 -29.16 -3.45 -38.29
C LEU A 7 -29.16 -3.66 -39.80
N ARG A 8 -29.99 -2.88 -40.51
CA ARG A 8 -29.84 -2.48 -41.92
C ARG A 8 -31.07 -1.69 -42.36
N LYS A 9 -30.88 -0.39 -42.56
CA LYS A 9 -31.30 0.39 -43.74
C LYS A 9 -31.24 1.86 -43.37
N LEU A 10 -30.30 2.59 -43.98
CA LEU A 10 -30.51 3.86 -44.68
C LEU A 10 -29.18 4.21 -45.35
N TYR A 11 -29.05 3.77 -46.61
CA TYR A 11 -28.16 4.39 -47.60
C TYR A 11 -28.96 5.50 -48.26
N PHE A 12 -28.35 6.68 -48.50
CA PHE A 12 -28.32 7.36 -49.80
C PHE A 12 -27.47 8.64 -49.68
N VAL A 13 -26.33 8.65 -50.37
CA VAL A 13 -25.48 9.82 -50.65
C VAL A 13 -25.68 10.15 -52.13
N ASN A 14 -26.05 11.39 -52.44
CA ASN A 14 -26.02 11.95 -53.79
C ASN A 14 -24.76 12.82 -53.95
N PRO A 15 -23.99 12.71 -55.05
CA PRO A 15 -22.84 13.56 -55.32
C PRO A 15 -23.27 14.81 -56.11
N VAL A 16 -22.94 16.00 -55.61
CA VAL A 16 -23.07 17.26 -56.35
C VAL A 16 -21.72 17.60 -57.01
N LYS A 17 -21.82 17.93 -58.30
CA LYS A 17 -20.76 18.25 -59.25
C LYS A 17 -20.03 19.56 -58.91
N SER A 18 -18.71 19.54 -59.02
CA SER A 18 -17.84 20.73 -59.09
C SER A 18 -17.77 21.26 -60.52
N SER A 19 -17.86 22.59 -60.67
CA SER A 19 -17.85 23.32 -61.94
C SER A 19 -16.51 24.03 -62.20
N SER A 20 -16.06 23.90 -63.44
CA SER A 20 -15.23 24.81 -64.27
C SER A 20 -13.89 25.33 -63.73
N MET A 21 -12.82 24.81 -64.36
CA MET A 21 -11.54 25.49 -64.56
C MET A 21 -11.67 26.77 -65.38
N GLY A 22 -10.83 27.75 -65.05
CA GLY A 22 -10.39 28.80 -65.96
C GLY A 22 -8.96 29.22 -65.60
N LEU A 23 -7.95 28.65 -66.27
CA LEU A 23 -6.63 29.27 -66.35
C LEU A 23 -6.05 29.04 -67.75
N GLN A 24 -5.97 30.15 -68.50
CA GLN A 24 -5.31 30.31 -69.79
C GLN A 24 -3.79 30.11 -69.64
N SER A 25 -3.24 29.22 -70.47
CA SER A 25 -2.33 29.48 -71.61
C SER A 25 -0.89 29.88 -71.23
N ILE A 26 0.05 28.92 -71.33
CA ILE A 26 1.02 28.72 -72.43
C ILE A 26 2.28 29.57 -72.21
N GLU A 27 3.41 28.91 -71.98
CA GLU A 27 4.48 28.86 -72.98
C GLU A 27 5.38 27.65 -72.78
N ALA A 28 5.56 26.92 -73.88
CA ALA A 28 6.32 25.70 -74.01
C ALA A 28 7.75 26.04 -74.42
N HIS A 29 8.73 25.22 -74.03
CA HIS A 29 9.67 24.63 -74.99
C HIS A 29 10.56 23.55 -74.33
N LYS A 30 10.87 22.53 -75.15
CA LYS A 30 11.86 21.45 -74.98
C LYS A 30 11.44 20.23 -74.14
N SER A 31 10.86 19.24 -74.79
CA SER A 31 10.94 17.83 -74.33
C SER A 31 10.51 16.82 -75.42
N GLU A 32 11.14 16.84 -76.59
CA GLU A 32 10.93 15.77 -77.59
C GLU A 32 11.81 14.52 -77.30
N ASP A 33 12.80 14.64 -76.41
CA ASP A 33 13.75 13.54 -76.11
C ASP A 33 13.33 12.66 -74.90
N LYS A 34 12.42 13.14 -74.04
CA LYS A 34 11.92 12.34 -72.89
C LYS A 34 10.81 11.36 -73.26
N ARG A 35 10.12 11.57 -74.39
CA ARG A 35 8.98 10.72 -74.81
C ARG A 35 9.45 9.34 -75.28
N ASN A 36 10.59 9.27 -75.97
CA ASN A 36 11.15 8.01 -76.47
C ASN A 36 11.74 7.14 -75.34
N VAL A 37 12.29 7.75 -74.30
CA VAL A 37 12.78 7.04 -73.09
C VAL A 37 11.62 6.46 -72.28
N ILE A 38 10.51 7.21 -72.14
CA ILE A 38 9.32 6.74 -71.42
C ILE A 38 8.63 5.60 -72.19
N VAL A 39 8.55 5.67 -73.52
CA VAL A 39 7.97 4.59 -74.34
C VAL A 39 8.80 3.30 -74.27
N ALA A 40 10.14 3.40 -74.26
CA ALA A 40 11.01 2.24 -74.09
C ALA A 40 10.90 1.61 -72.69
N TYR A 41 10.79 2.43 -71.65
CA TYR A 41 10.61 1.98 -70.26
C TYR A 41 9.25 1.31 -70.04
N VAL A 42 8.17 1.88 -70.59
CA VAL A 42 6.81 1.31 -70.52
C VAL A 42 6.71 -0.02 -71.28
N LYS A 43 7.37 -0.16 -72.45
CA LYS A 43 7.44 -1.44 -73.17
C LYS A 43 8.12 -2.52 -72.32
N LYS A 44 9.21 -2.18 -71.62
CA LYS A 44 9.97 -3.09 -70.75
C LYS A 44 9.16 -3.50 -69.50
N LEU A 45 8.32 -2.60 -68.98
CA LEU A 45 7.39 -2.89 -67.87
C LEU A 45 6.22 -3.79 -68.30
N MET A 46 5.65 -3.57 -69.49
CA MET A 46 4.58 -4.40 -70.04
C MET A 46 5.05 -5.84 -70.30
N GLN A 47 6.26 -6.00 -70.84
CA GLN A 47 6.85 -7.32 -71.11
C GLN A 47 7.17 -8.10 -69.83
N LYS A 48 7.66 -7.41 -68.77
CA LYS A 48 7.84 -8.00 -67.42
C LYS A 48 6.53 -8.40 -66.74
N LYS A 49 5.42 -7.73 -67.07
CA LYS A 49 4.09 -8.03 -66.54
C LYS A 49 3.48 -9.24 -67.26
N GLN A 50 3.69 -9.34 -68.57
CA GLN A 50 3.24 -10.48 -69.38
C GLN A 50 3.99 -11.78 -69.04
N ASP A 51 5.31 -11.71 -68.80
CA ASP A 51 6.10 -12.86 -68.31
C ASP A 51 5.69 -13.33 -66.89
N LYS A 52 5.24 -12.40 -66.04
CA LYS A 52 4.70 -12.73 -64.70
C LYS A 52 3.32 -13.37 -64.79
N ASP A 53 2.45 -12.86 -65.66
CA ASP A 53 1.10 -13.40 -65.86
C ASP A 53 1.13 -14.78 -66.54
N ASP A 54 2.08 -15.05 -67.44
CA ASP A 54 2.26 -16.37 -68.06
C ASP A 54 2.90 -17.40 -67.11
N LYS A 55 3.82 -16.99 -66.21
CA LYS A 55 4.28 -17.84 -65.10
C LYS A 55 3.17 -18.15 -64.10
N GLN A 56 2.27 -17.20 -63.85
CA GLN A 56 1.14 -17.38 -62.93
C GLN A 56 0.02 -18.23 -63.54
N LYS A 57 -0.18 -18.19 -64.87
CA LYS A 57 -1.08 -19.08 -65.61
C LYS A 57 -0.55 -20.51 -65.76
N ARG A 58 0.76 -20.72 -65.94
CA ARG A 58 1.38 -22.06 -65.93
C ARG A 58 1.29 -22.76 -64.57
N ASN A 59 1.39 -22.02 -63.46
CA ASN A 59 1.20 -22.58 -62.10
C ASN A 59 -0.27 -22.83 -61.72
N LYS A 60 -1.25 -22.30 -62.47
CA LYS A 60 -2.69 -22.49 -62.20
C LYS A 60 -3.29 -23.71 -62.91
N ASN A 61 -2.62 -24.28 -63.92
CA ASN A 61 -3.13 -25.40 -64.72
C ASN A 61 -2.62 -26.79 -64.29
N THR A 62 -1.73 -26.90 -63.30
CA THR A 62 -1.23 -28.20 -62.78
C THR A 62 -1.90 -28.66 -61.49
N ASN A 63 -2.94 -27.98 -60.98
CA ASN A 63 -3.74 -28.49 -59.86
C ASN A 63 -5.24 -28.16 -60.04
N ARG A 64 -5.87 -28.77 -61.05
CA ARG A 64 -7.30 -29.10 -60.98
C ARG A 64 -7.42 -30.43 -60.25
N GLY A 65 -7.79 -30.38 -58.98
CA GLY A 65 -8.05 -31.54 -58.13
C GLY A 65 -8.51 -31.15 -56.72
N GLN A 66 -9.83 -30.98 -56.57
CA GLN A 66 -10.62 -31.00 -55.32
C GLN A 66 -10.45 -29.90 -54.23
N SER A 67 -11.62 -29.53 -53.71
CA SER A 67 -11.98 -28.50 -52.72
C SER A 67 -10.98 -28.19 -51.58
N ARG A 68 -10.68 -26.90 -51.38
CA ARG A 68 -9.86 -26.40 -50.26
C ARG A 68 -10.41 -25.15 -49.57
N GLU A 69 -11.71 -24.86 -49.66
CA GLU A 69 -12.33 -23.76 -48.89
C GLU A 69 -12.91 -24.19 -47.53
N TRP A 70 -12.94 -25.48 -47.20
CA TRP A 70 -13.44 -25.98 -45.91
C TRP A 70 -12.36 -26.22 -44.85
N LYS A 71 -11.06 -26.01 -45.14
CA LYS A 71 -9.98 -26.36 -44.19
C LYS A 71 -9.66 -25.28 -43.15
N CYS A 72 -9.93 -24.01 -43.41
CA CYS A 72 -9.57 -22.93 -42.47
C CYS A 72 -10.68 -22.70 -41.43
N LEU A 73 -11.95 -22.82 -41.84
CA LEU A 73 -13.10 -22.85 -40.95
C LEU A 73 -13.10 -24.10 -40.07
N ASP A 74 -12.77 -25.28 -40.62
CA ASP A 74 -12.58 -26.47 -39.79
C ASP A 74 -11.45 -26.26 -38.78
N ASN A 75 -10.27 -25.78 -39.18
CA ASN A 75 -9.17 -25.63 -38.22
C ASN A 75 -9.48 -24.62 -37.09
N CYS A 76 -10.18 -23.51 -37.39
CA CYS A 76 -10.64 -22.57 -36.35
C CYS A 76 -11.70 -23.20 -35.45
N CYS A 77 -12.68 -23.94 -36.00
CA CYS A 77 -13.69 -24.64 -35.22
C CYS A 77 -13.08 -25.77 -34.36
N TRP A 78 -12.04 -26.44 -34.87
CA TRP A 78 -11.26 -27.43 -34.12
C TRP A 78 -10.45 -26.77 -33.01
N ILE A 79 -9.80 -25.63 -33.23
CA ILE A 79 -9.08 -24.88 -32.18
C ILE A 79 -10.05 -24.37 -31.11
N ILE A 80 -11.17 -23.79 -31.51
CA ILE A 80 -12.21 -23.33 -30.58
C ILE A 80 -12.80 -24.54 -29.82
N GLY A 81 -13.03 -25.66 -30.52
CA GLY A 81 -13.46 -26.92 -29.93
C GLY A 81 -12.44 -27.47 -28.93
N TYR A 82 -11.14 -27.43 -29.22
CA TYR A 82 -10.06 -27.82 -28.32
C TYR A 82 -9.98 -26.89 -27.11
N ILE A 83 -10.11 -25.58 -27.29
CA ILE A 83 -10.14 -24.62 -26.18
C ILE A 83 -11.37 -24.87 -25.31
N CYS A 84 -12.57 -25.01 -25.90
CA CYS A 84 -13.79 -25.27 -25.16
C CYS A 84 -13.75 -26.62 -24.43
N THR A 85 -13.25 -27.68 -25.07
CA THR A 85 -13.11 -29.00 -24.44
C THR A 85 -12.02 -29.02 -23.38
N PHE A 86 -10.89 -28.33 -23.58
CA PHE A 86 -9.87 -28.15 -22.56
C PHE A 86 -10.39 -27.33 -21.38
N TRP A 87 -11.18 -26.30 -21.64
CA TRP A 87 -11.79 -25.46 -20.59
C TRP A 87 -12.88 -26.21 -19.83
N TRP A 88 -13.69 -27.03 -20.52
CA TRP A 88 -14.64 -27.95 -19.89
C TRP A 88 -13.94 -29.09 -19.15
N LEU A 89 -12.83 -29.61 -19.66
CA LEU A 89 -12.01 -30.60 -18.97
C LEU A 89 -11.38 -30.00 -17.72
N MET A 90 -10.83 -28.79 -17.80
CA MET A 90 -10.30 -28.07 -16.63
C MET A 90 -11.39 -27.74 -15.62
N PHE A 91 -12.57 -27.31 -16.08
CA PHE A 91 -13.74 -27.08 -15.23
C PHE A 91 -14.23 -28.39 -14.58
N PHE A 92 -14.27 -29.49 -15.33
CA PHE A 92 -14.65 -30.80 -14.85
C PHE A 92 -13.61 -31.38 -13.89
N LEU A 93 -12.32 -31.28 -14.20
CA LEU A 93 -11.23 -31.66 -13.30
C LEU A 93 -11.24 -30.79 -12.04
N TYR A 94 -11.56 -29.50 -12.15
CA TYR A 94 -11.69 -28.60 -11.00
C TYR A 94 -12.90 -28.91 -10.11
N HIS A 95 -14.01 -29.37 -10.67
CA HIS A 95 -15.22 -29.72 -9.90
C HIS A 95 -15.31 -31.18 -9.47
N TYR A 96 -14.65 -32.10 -10.18
CA TYR A 96 -14.77 -33.56 -9.99
C TYR A 96 -13.47 -34.25 -9.57
N LEU A 97 -12.29 -33.61 -9.63
CA LEU A 97 -11.23 -34.06 -8.72
C LEU A 97 -11.58 -33.54 -7.32
N PRO A 98 -11.76 -34.42 -6.34
CA PRO A 98 -11.67 -33.95 -4.97
C PRO A 98 -10.27 -33.37 -4.80
N LEU A 99 -10.18 -32.18 -4.21
CA LEU A 99 -8.92 -31.52 -3.77
C LEU A 99 -8.12 -32.36 -2.74
N SER A 100 -8.40 -33.64 -2.61
CA SER A 100 -7.59 -34.63 -1.91
C SER A 100 -6.71 -35.36 -2.92
N VAL A 101 -5.61 -34.72 -3.32
CA VAL A 101 -4.48 -35.44 -3.91
C VAL A 101 -3.98 -36.44 -2.85
N PRO A 102 -4.01 -37.76 -3.09
CA PRO A 102 -3.48 -38.73 -2.14
C PRO A 102 -1.97 -38.52 -2.03
N GLY A 103 -1.50 -37.92 -0.94
CA GLY A 103 -0.07 -37.67 -0.69
C GLY A 103 0.30 -36.27 -0.21
N PHE A 104 -0.61 -35.28 -0.29
CA PHE A 104 -0.42 -34.01 0.42
C PHE A 104 -1.19 -34.09 1.76
N PRO A 105 -0.51 -34.09 2.93
CA PRO A 105 -1.22 -33.93 4.18
C PRO A 105 -1.95 -32.59 4.12
N ALA A 106 -3.28 -32.62 4.23
CA ALA A 106 -4.04 -31.40 4.45
C ALA A 106 -3.49 -30.79 5.75
N ILE A 107 -2.81 -29.65 5.66
CA ILE A 107 -2.35 -28.94 6.86
C ILE A 107 -3.63 -28.53 7.59
N ASP A 108 -3.89 -29.19 8.71
CA ASP A 108 -5.04 -28.87 9.55
C ASP A 108 -4.91 -27.42 10.01
N SER A 109 -5.93 -26.61 9.74
CA SER A 109 -5.97 -25.22 10.21
C SER A 109 -5.87 -25.17 11.74
N PRO A 110 -5.22 -24.15 12.35
CA PRO A 110 -5.11 -24.02 13.81
C PRO A 110 -6.42 -24.23 14.57
N GLY A 111 -7.53 -23.66 14.09
CA GLY A 111 -8.84 -23.81 14.71
C GLY A 111 -9.37 -25.25 14.69
N ALA A 112 -9.02 -26.04 13.67
CA ALA A 112 -9.37 -27.46 13.62
C ALA A 112 -8.52 -28.30 14.58
N VAL A 113 -7.24 -27.94 14.74
CA VAL A 113 -6.34 -28.55 15.73
C VAL A 113 -6.87 -28.32 17.14
N LEU A 114 -7.10 -27.05 17.52
CA LEU A 114 -7.61 -26.69 18.84
C LEU A 114 -8.99 -27.30 19.13
N LYS A 115 -9.87 -27.37 18.14
CA LYS A 115 -11.17 -28.04 18.29
C LYS A 115 -11.00 -29.53 18.63
N ARG A 116 -10.02 -30.23 18.03
CA ARG A 116 -9.72 -31.64 18.36
C ARG A 116 -9.10 -31.78 19.75
N GLU A 117 -8.35 -30.78 20.21
CA GLU A 117 -7.84 -30.69 21.59
C GLU A 117 -8.96 -30.40 22.61
N GLY A 118 -10.20 -30.17 22.16
CA GLY A 118 -11.34 -29.84 23.03
C GLY A 118 -11.35 -28.39 23.49
N ILE A 119 -10.53 -27.52 22.89
CA ILE A 119 -10.41 -26.10 23.24
C ILE A 119 -11.54 -25.32 22.55
N SER A 120 -12.19 -24.44 23.31
CA SER A 120 -13.28 -23.58 22.86
C SER A 120 -13.05 -22.14 23.27
N GLY A 121 -13.64 -21.19 22.53
CA GLY A 121 -13.53 -19.76 22.81
C GLY A 121 -14.12 -19.38 24.17
N ARG A 122 -13.37 -18.61 24.96
CA ARG A 122 -13.81 -18.13 26.29
C ARG A 122 -14.03 -16.62 26.31
N HIS A 123 -13.08 -15.86 25.77
CA HIS A 123 -13.09 -14.41 25.82
C HIS A 123 -13.71 -13.84 24.54
N PRO A 124 -14.67 -12.90 24.62
CA PRO A 124 -15.13 -12.20 23.41
C PRO A 124 -13.97 -11.54 22.66
N VAL A 125 -14.01 -11.56 21.33
CA VAL A 125 -12.94 -11.04 20.46
C VAL A 125 -13.42 -9.82 19.68
N VAL A 126 -12.63 -8.75 19.71
CA VAL A 126 -12.83 -7.55 18.88
C VAL A 126 -11.67 -7.38 17.92
N LEU A 127 -11.96 -7.41 16.63
CA LEU A 127 -11.01 -7.18 15.54
C LEU A 127 -11.01 -5.69 15.19
N VAL A 128 -9.82 -5.07 15.10
CA VAL A 128 -9.69 -3.65 14.75
C VAL A 128 -8.85 -3.52 13.47
N PRO A 129 -9.48 -3.20 12.31
CA PRO A 129 -8.80 -3.14 11.02
C PRO A 129 -7.81 -1.96 10.95
N GLY A 130 -6.83 -2.08 10.06
CA GLY A 130 -5.90 -1.00 9.73
C GLY A 130 -6.36 -0.15 8.53
N ILE A 131 -5.48 0.75 8.09
CA ILE A 131 -5.70 1.59 6.91
C ILE A 131 -6.08 0.73 5.70
N VAL A 132 -6.99 1.21 4.85
CA VAL A 132 -7.45 0.56 3.61
C VAL A 132 -8.02 -0.86 3.73
N THR A 133 -8.15 -1.45 4.93
CA THR A 133 -8.63 -2.84 5.07
C THR A 133 -10.13 -2.97 5.35
N GLY A 134 -10.79 -1.87 5.73
CA GLY A 134 -12.25 -1.81 5.91
C GLY A 134 -12.98 -1.32 4.65
N GLY A 135 -14.10 -1.95 4.31
CA GLY A 135 -14.96 -1.52 3.21
C GLY A 135 -15.62 -0.16 3.46
N LEU A 136 -15.75 0.64 2.41
CA LEU A 136 -16.46 1.93 2.43
C LEU A 136 -17.57 1.93 1.39
N GLU A 137 -18.75 2.40 1.77
CA GLU A 137 -19.93 2.49 0.91
C GLU A 137 -20.42 3.93 0.71
N LEU A 138 -20.98 4.19 -0.47
CA LEU A 138 -21.51 5.50 -0.83
C LEU A 138 -22.93 5.68 -0.29
N TRP A 139 -23.20 6.82 0.34
CA TRP A 139 -24.52 7.23 0.83
C TRP A 139 -25.08 8.44 0.10
N ASP A 140 -24.21 9.28 -0.46
CA ASP A 140 -24.57 10.43 -1.26
C ASP A 140 -23.38 10.82 -2.12
N GLY A 141 -23.61 11.27 -3.34
CA GLY A 141 -22.54 11.49 -4.30
C GLY A 141 -22.95 12.41 -5.44
N LYS A 142 -21.94 12.90 -6.14
CA LYS A 142 -22.11 13.78 -7.30
C LYS A 142 -22.76 13.03 -8.48
N PRO A 143 -23.27 13.72 -9.52
CA PRO A 143 -23.93 13.08 -10.66
C PRO A 143 -23.10 11.97 -11.32
N CYS A 144 -21.76 12.05 -11.30
CA CYS A 144 -20.91 10.98 -11.84
C CYS A 144 -21.03 9.64 -11.08
N ALA A 145 -21.52 9.64 -9.85
CA ALA A 145 -21.76 8.45 -9.02
C ALA A 145 -23.21 7.98 -9.04
N GLU A 146 -24.03 8.47 -9.97
CA GLU A 146 -25.41 8.03 -10.15
C GLU A 146 -25.47 6.49 -10.33
N GLY A 147 -26.39 5.86 -9.58
CA GLY A 147 -26.58 4.41 -9.52
C GLY A 147 -25.68 3.68 -8.50
N LEU A 148 -24.80 4.38 -7.78
CA LEU A 148 -23.86 3.79 -6.82
C LEU A 148 -24.32 3.89 -5.34
N PHE A 149 -25.54 4.33 -5.07
CA PHE A 149 -26.07 4.39 -3.69
C PHE A 149 -25.95 3.02 -3.00
N ARG A 150 -25.37 3.02 -1.79
CA ARG A 150 -25.10 1.84 -0.95
C ARG A 150 -24.19 0.78 -1.60
N LYS A 151 -23.50 1.13 -2.70
CA LYS A 151 -22.46 0.28 -3.28
C LYS A 151 -21.14 0.54 -2.57
N ARG A 152 -20.34 -0.51 -2.43
CA ARG A 152 -18.98 -0.42 -1.90
C ARG A 152 -18.11 0.32 -2.91
N LEU A 153 -17.65 1.50 -2.54
CA LEU A 153 -16.61 2.21 -3.27
C LEU A 153 -15.24 1.61 -2.99
N TRP A 154 -15.05 1.11 -1.77
CA TRP A 154 -13.82 0.47 -1.34
C TRP A 154 -14.15 -0.89 -0.73
N GLY A 155 -13.36 -1.93 -1.04
CA GLY A 155 -13.59 -3.28 -0.53
C GLY A 155 -14.76 -4.02 -1.22
N GLY A 156 -14.97 -3.82 -2.53
CA GLY A 156 -16.05 -4.40 -3.33
C GLY A 156 -15.64 -4.73 -4.77
N SER A 157 -16.61 -4.87 -5.69
CA SER A 157 -16.30 -5.12 -7.11
C SER A 157 -15.64 -3.89 -7.75
N PHE A 158 -14.39 -4.04 -8.18
CA PHE A 158 -13.64 -2.97 -8.86
C PHE A 158 -14.20 -2.62 -10.25
N THR A 159 -15.18 -3.37 -10.77
CA THR A 159 -15.74 -3.13 -12.10
C THR A 159 -16.36 -1.75 -12.26
N GLU A 160 -17.05 -1.23 -11.24
CA GLU A 160 -17.65 0.11 -11.29
C GLU A 160 -16.60 1.20 -11.07
N THR A 161 -15.61 0.94 -10.21
CA THR A 161 -14.45 1.81 -9.99
C THR A 161 -13.65 2.02 -11.27
N LEU A 162 -13.34 0.95 -12.01
CA LEU A 162 -12.57 1.02 -13.25
C LEU A 162 -13.31 1.72 -14.39
N LYS A 163 -14.66 1.71 -14.38
CA LYS A 163 -15.47 2.46 -15.35
C LYS A 163 -15.40 3.97 -15.12
N ARG A 164 -15.19 4.42 -13.88
CA ARG A 164 -15.27 5.83 -13.49
C ARG A 164 -14.13 6.21 -12.51
N PRO A 165 -12.85 6.10 -12.90
CA PRO A 165 -11.71 6.23 -11.98
C PRO A 165 -11.62 7.62 -11.33
N LEU A 166 -11.84 8.70 -12.10
CA LEU A 166 -11.80 10.07 -11.56
C LEU A 166 -12.94 10.34 -10.57
N CYS A 167 -14.15 9.88 -10.90
CA CYS A 167 -15.29 9.98 -9.98
C CYS A 167 -15.02 9.22 -8.68
N TRP A 168 -14.43 8.02 -8.78
CA TRP A 168 -14.07 7.23 -7.61
C TRP A 168 -13.02 7.93 -6.73
N LEU A 169 -11.96 8.49 -7.32
CA LEU A 169 -10.94 9.26 -6.59
C LEU A 169 -11.55 10.50 -5.91
N GLU A 170 -12.45 11.21 -6.58
CA GLU A 170 -13.16 12.36 -6.01
C GLU A 170 -14.01 11.96 -4.79
N HIS A 171 -14.71 10.83 -4.84
CA HIS A 171 -15.55 10.36 -3.72
C HIS A 171 -14.73 9.77 -2.56
N LEU A 172 -13.50 9.33 -2.80
CA LEU A 172 -12.59 8.89 -1.74
C LEU A 172 -11.75 10.02 -1.14
N SER A 173 -11.68 11.17 -1.79
CA SER A 173 -11.01 12.35 -1.26
C SER A 173 -11.72 12.91 -0.04
N LEU A 174 -10.96 13.45 0.90
CA LEU A 174 -11.48 14.27 2.00
C LEU A 174 -11.34 15.75 1.67
N ASP A 175 -12.13 16.56 2.37
CA ASP A 175 -12.03 18.00 2.32
C ASP A 175 -10.69 18.47 2.91
N ASN A 176 -10.02 19.38 2.20
CA ASN A 176 -8.64 19.76 2.51
C ASN A 176 -8.49 20.63 3.77
N GLU A 177 -9.58 21.23 4.25
CA GLU A 177 -9.56 22.07 5.46
C GLU A 177 -10.08 21.31 6.67
N THR A 178 -11.20 20.61 6.52
CA THR A 178 -11.91 19.94 7.62
C THR A 178 -11.47 18.50 7.86
N GLY A 179 -10.90 17.83 6.85
CA GLY A 179 -10.57 16.39 6.93
C GLY A 179 -11.81 15.48 6.99
N LEU A 180 -12.98 15.98 6.56
CA LEU A 180 -14.24 15.24 6.49
C LEU A 180 -14.66 15.00 5.03
N ASP A 181 -15.83 14.40 4.81
CA ASP A 181 -16.33 14.20 3.44
C ASP A 181 -16.60 15.57 2.77
N PRO A 182 -16.24 15.75 1.48
CA PRO A 182 -16.54 16.98 0.75
C PRO A 182 -18.05 17.25 0.63
N PRO A 183 -18.48 18.52 0.44
CA PRO A 183 -19.90 18.85 0.24
C PRO A 183 -20.53 18.05 -0.91
N GLY A 184 -21.71 17.47 -0.65
CA GLY A 184 -22.44 16.64 -1.62
C GLY A 184 -21.89 15.22 -1.78
N ILE A 185 -20.96 14.79 -0.92
CA ILE A 185 -20.44 13.42 -0.86
C ILE A 185 -20.61 12.91 0.56
N ARG A 186 -21.11 11.68 0.72
CA ARG A 186 -21.17 10.99 2.01
C ARG A 186 -20.72 9.56 1.81
N VAL A 187 -19.63 9.20 2.48
CA VAL A 187 -19.07 7.84 2.45
C VAL A 187 -19.02 7.31 3.89
N ARG A 188 -19.46 6.08 4.10
CA ARG A 188 -19.54 5.47 5.43
C ARG A 188 -18.85 4.11 5.47
N PRO A 189 -18.32 3.71 6.62
CA PRO A 189 -17.77 2.37 6.78
C PRO A 189 -18.88 1.32 6.63
N VAL A 190 -18.56 0.20 5.99
CA VAL A 190 -19.43 -0.98 5.97
C VAL A 190 -19.44 -1.57 7.38
N GLU A 191 -20.61 -1.94 7.90
CA GLU A 191 -20.75 -2.49 9.25
C GLU A 191 -20.66 -4.03 9.29
N GLY A 192 -20.23 -4.57 10.44
CA GLY A 192 -20.20 -6.00 10.72
C GLY A 192 -18.94 -6.73 10.22
N LEU A 193 -18.93 -8.06 10.34
CA LEU A 193 -17.78 -8.89 9.92
C LEU A 193 -17.49 -8.77 8.41
N VAL A 194 -18.54 -8.51 7.62
CA VAL A 194 -18.44 -8.31 6.16
C VAL A 194 -17.67 -7.04 5.77
N ALA A 195 -17.32 -6.20 6.75
CA ALA A 195 -16.55 -4.99 6.52
C ALA A 195 -15.12 -5.29 6.07
N ALA A 196 -14.51 -6.39 6.53
CA ALA A 196 -13.09 -6.66 6.28
C ALA A 196 -12.74 -8.15 6.08
N ASP A 197 -13.73 -9.07 6.06
CA ASP A 197 -13.51 -10.49 5.76
C ASP A 197 -12.97 -10.70 4.33
N TYR A 198 -13.71 -10.21 3.34
CA TYR A 198 -13.51 -10.34 1.91
C TYR A 198 -13.37 -8.93 1.32
N PHE A 199 -12.14 -8.43 1.28
CA PHE A 199 -11.84 -7.10 0.76
C PHE A 199 -12.09 -7.01 -0.76
N ALA A 200 -11.70 -8.04 -1.50
CA ALA A 200 -12.05 -8.19 -2.91
C ALA A 200 -12.09 -9.67 -3.26
N GLN A 201 -12.68 -10.01 -4.42
CA GLN A 201 -12.66 -11.39 -4.90
C GLN A 201 -11.20 -11.88 -5.02
N GLY A 202 -10.82 -12.88 -4.20
CA GLY A 202 -9.45 -13.42 -4.13
C GLY A 202 -8.47 -12.67 -3.21
N TYR A 203 -8.90 -11.62 -2.50
CA TYR A 203 -8.07 -10.90 -1.53
C TYR A 203 -8.74 -10.89 -0.15
N PHE A 204 -8.25 -11.76 0.74
CA PHE A 204 -8.80 -11.99 2.07
C PHE A 204 -7.85 -11.44 3.12
N VAL A 205 -8.31 -10.50 3.94
CA VAL A 205 -7.49 -9.85 4.97
C VAL A 205 -7.74 -10.54 6.32
N TRP A 206 -9.01 -10.65 6.72
CA TRP A 206 -9.41 -11.21 8.02
C TRP A 206 -10.10 -12.58 7.94
N ALA A 207 -10.55 -13.01 6.76
CA ALA A 207 -11.36 -14.22 6.63
C ALA A 207 -10.70 -15.48 7.21
N VAL A 208 -9.39 -15.66 7.01
CA VAL A 208 -8.66 -16.84 7.52
C VAL A 208 -8.68 -16.90 9.05
N LEU A 209 -8.44 -15.76 9.72
CA LEU A 209 -8.51 -15.68 11.17
C LEU A 209 -9.96 -15.89 11.68
N ILE A 210 -10.93 -15.26 11.02
CA ILE A 210 -12.36 -15.40 11.37
C ILE A 210 -12.83 -16.85 11.23
N GLU A 211 -12.46 -17.55 10.15
CA GLU A 211 -12.80 -18.95 9.95
C GLU A 211 -12.20 -19.85 11.04
N ASN A 212 -10.96 -19.57 11.44
CA ASN A 212 -10.30 -20.30 12.52
C ASN A 212 -10.94 -20.05 13.89
N LEU A 213 -11.36 -18.81 14.18
CA LEU A 213 -12.14 -18.47 15.37
C LEU A 213 -13.50 -19.21 15.34
N ALA A 214 -14.18 -19.23 14.20
CA ALA A 214 -15.46 -19.93 14.06
C ALA A 214 -15.35 -21.44 14.38
N LYS A 215 -14.22 -22.08 14.06
CA LYS A 215 -13.98 -23.50 14.37
C LYS A 215 -13.98 -23.80 15.87
N ILE A 216 -13.58 -22.85 16.72
CA ILE A 216 -13.59 -22.99 18.19
C ILE A 216 -14.81 -22.34 18.86
N GLY A 217 -15.86 -22.03 18.08
CA GLY A 217 -17.17 -21.60 18.61
C GLY A 217 -17.43 -20.10 18.60
N TYR A 218 -16.64 -19.30 17.88
CA TYR A 218 -16.96 -17.89 17.69
C TYR A 218 -18.03 -17.66 16.62
N ASP A 219 -18.95 -16.74 16.88
CA ASP A 219 -20.00 -16.28 15.98
C ASP A 219 -20.26 -14.77 16.17
N GLY A 220 -21.32 -14.23 15.57
CA GLY A 220 -21.64 -12.80 15.68
C GLY A 220 -21.98 -12.29 17.10
N LYS A 221 -22.10 -13.16 18.11
CA LYS A 221 -22.39 -12.79 19.50
C LYS A 221 -21.13 -12.49 20.31
N ASN A 222 -20.04 -13.22 20.05
CA ASN A 222 -18.77 -13.12 20.77
C ASN A 222 -17.60 -12.68 19.88
N LEU A 223 -17.80 -12.47 18.58
CA LEU A 223 -16.84 -11.89 17.64
C LEU A 223 -17.38 -10.59 17.03
N HIS A 224 -16.57 -9.53 17.04
CA HIS A 224 -16.96 -8.24 16.46
C HIS A 224 -15.82 -7.62 15.63
N MET A 225 -16.17 -7.01 14.50
CA MET A 225 -15.27 -6.17 13.69
C MET A 225 -15.59 -4.70 13.96
N ALA A 226 -14.63 -3.97 14.52
CA ALA A 226 -14.74 -2.55 14.80
C ALA A 226 -14.55 -1.74 13.51
N ALA A 227 -15.60 -1.65 12.69
CA ALA A 227 -15.57 -0.89 11.46
C ALA A 227 -15.58 0.63 11.73
N TYR A 228 -14.65 1.35 11.12
CA TYR A 228 -14.56 2.81 11.13
C TYR A 228 -14.06 3.31 9.78
N ASP A 229 -14.29 4.60 9.48
CA ASP A 229 -13.72 5.21 8.28
C ASP A 229 -12.24 5.46 8.50
N TRP A 230 -11.43 4.64 7.87
CA TRP A 230 -9.99 4.66 8.02
C TRP A 230 -9.33 5.84 7.32
N ARG A 231 -10.04 6.71 6.60
CA ARG A 231 -9.46 7.88 5.90
C ARG A 231 -9.25 9.08 6.83
N ILE A 232 -10.16 9.24 7.79
CA ILE A 232 -10.26 10.44 8.64
C ILE A 232 -9.46 10.29 9.93
N ALA A 233 -9.15 11.42 10.58
CA ALA A 233 -8.49 11.42 11.88
C ALA A 233 -9.29 10.67 12.96
N PHE A 234 -8.60 10.07 13.94
CA PHE A 234 -9.22 9.19 14.94
C PHE A 234 -10.28 9.88 15.79
N GLN A 235 -10.07 11.14 16.18
CA GLN A 235 -11.10 11.90 16.91
C GLN A 235 -12.29 12.25 16.01
N ASN A 236 -12.06 12.48 14.71
CA ASN A 236 -13.12 12.82 13.77
C ASN A 236 -14.06 11.63 13.52
N THR A 237 -13.62 10.38 13.72
CA THR A 237 -14.52 9.21 13.68
C THR A 237 -15.58 9.26 14.80
N GLU A 238 -15.24 9.79 15.97
CA GLU A 238 -16.20 10.03 17.05
C GLU A 238 -17.12 11.22 16.72
N VAL A 239 -16.56 12.35 16.28
CA VAL A 239 -17.34 13.55 15.97
C VAL A 239 -18.37 13.27 14.87
N ARG A 240 -17.97 12.57 13.79
CA ARG A 240 -18.82 12.31 12.62
C ARG A 240 -19.75 11.11 12.81
N ASP A 241 -19.21 9.98 13.26
CA ASP A 241 -19.90 8.68 13.20
C ASP A 241 -20.19 8.07 14.59
N ARG A 242 -19.74 8.71 15.67
CA ARG A 242 -19.78 8.16 17.03
C ARG A 242 -19.06 6.81 17.14
N ALA A 243 -18.03 6.60 16.32
CA ALA A 243 -17.38 5.30 16.17
C ALA A 243 -16.73 4.80 17.49
N LEU A 244 -16.10 5.69 18.26
CA LEU A 244 -15.48 5.34 19.54
C LEU A 244 -16.56 5.04 20.60
N SER A 245 -17.62 5.83 20.66
CA SER A 245 -18.79 5.56 21.52
C SER A 245 -19.45 4.22 21.20
N ARG A 246 -19.64 3.90 19.91
CA ARG A 246 -20.19 2.62 19.47
C ARG A 246 -19.28 1.45 19.85
N LEU A 247 -17.96 1.60 19.70
CA LEU A 247 -16.98 0.58 20.09
C LEU A 247 -17.02 0.35 21.61
N LYS A 248 -17.04 1.41 22.42
CA LYS A 248 -17.19 1.33 23.88
C LYS A 248 -18.44 0.54 24.26
N SER A 249 -19.62 0.94 23.77
CA SER A 249 -20.87 0.26 24.10
C SER A 249 -20.87 -1.20 23.63
N LYS A 250 -20.25 -1.50 22.48
CA LYS A 250 -20.16 -2.88 21.99
C LYS A 250 -19.28 -3.75 22.89
N ILE A 251 -18.15 -3.23 23.37
CA ILE A 251 -17.28 -3.93 24.32
C ILE A 251 -18.01 -4.19 25.64
N GLU A 252 -18.71 -3.19 26.18
CA GLU A 252 -19.48 -3.32 27.42
C GLU A 252 -20.59 -4.38 27.29
N VAL A 253 -21.31 -4.39 26.17
CA VAL A 253 -22.32 -5.42 25.88
C VAL A 253 -21.67 -6.79 25.76
N MET A 254 -20.59 -6.93 25.00
CA MET A 254 -19.90 -8.22 24.83
C MET A 254 -19.37 -8.76 26.16
N TYR A 255 -18.86 -7.90 27.04
CA TYR A 255 -18.47 -8.27 28.41
C TYR A 255 -19.66 -8.79 29.22
N ALA A 256 -20.76 -8.03 29.27
CA ALA A 256 -21.94 -8.40 30.05
C ALA A 256 -22.62 -9.69 29.54
N THR A 257 -22.68 -9.90 28.22
CA THR A 257 -23.37 -11.05 27.63
C THR A 257 -22.52 -12.32 27.56
N ASN A 258 -21.19 -12.24 27.75
CA ASN A 258 -20.29 -13.39 27.76
C ASN A 258 -19.82 -13.75 29.17
N GLY A 259 -20.69 -13.59 30.17
CA GLY A 259 -20.42 -13.99 31.55
C GLY A 259 -19.30 -13.19 32.20
N GLU A 260 -19.21 -11.89 31.89
CA GLU A 260 -18.20 -10.97 32.42
C GLU A 260 -16.75 -11.38 32.06
N ASN A 261 -16.58 -12.18 31.01
CA ASN A 261 -15.27 -12.44 30.44
C ASN A 261 -14.78 -11.18 29.73
N LYS A 262 -13.60 -10.71 30.13
CA LYS A 262 -12.91 -9.58 29.50
C LYS A 262 -12.61 -9.87 28.03
N VAL A 263 -12.62 -8.82 27.21
CA VAL A 263 -12.46 -8.87 25.75
C VAL A 263 -10.98 -9.02 25.36
N VAL A 264 -10.70 -9.89 24.39
CA VAL A 264 -9.42 -9.93 23.66
C VAL A 264 -9.54 -9.04 22.43
N VAL A 265 -8.64 -8.07 22.30
CA VAL A 265 -8.66 -7.11 21.19
C VAL A 265 -7.51 -7.40 20.23
N VAL A 266 -7.80 -7.53 18.95
CA VAL A 266 -6.84 -7.88 17.90
C VAL A 266 -6.76 -6.73 16.87
N PRO A 267 -5.98 -5.68 17.17
CA PRO A 267 -5.73 -4.61 16.21
C PRO A 267 -4.61 -4.96 15.23
N HIS A 268 -4.74 -4.52 13.97
CA HIS A 268 -3.72 -4.68 12.93
C HIS A 268 -3.23 -3.34 12.38
N SER A 269 -1.93 -3.21 12.16
CA SER A 269 -1.33 -2.07 11.45
C SER A 269 -1.73 -0.72 12.08
N MET A 270 -2.31 0.20 11.33
CA MET A 270 -2.84 1.49 11.85
C MET A 270 -3.92 1.31 12.92
N GLY A 271 -4.68 0.20 12.89
CA GLY A 271 -5.70 -0.12 13.89
C GLY A 271 -5.14 -0.20 15.31
N VAL A 272 -3.84 -0.47 15.44
CA VAL A 272 -3.12 -0.45 16.71
C VAL A 272 -3.05 0.97 17.29
N LEU A 273 -2.74 1.97 16.47
CA LEU A 273 -2.74 3.39 16.88
C LEU A 273 -4.16 3.88 17.18
N TYR A 274 -5.15 3.43 16.40
CA TYR A 274 -6.56 3.74 16.63
C TYR A 274 -7.03 3.17 17.98
N PHE A 275 -6.65 1.93 18.31
CA PHE A 275 -7.02 1.33 19.59
C PHE A 275 -6.28 1.95 20.77
N LEU A 276 -5.01 2.36 20.59
CA LEU A 276 -4.28 3.16 21.58
C LEU A 276 -4.99 4.49 21.88
N HIS A 277 -5.45 5.19 20.83
CA HIS A 277 -6.30 6.38 20.97
C HIS A 277 -7.59 6.07 21.72
N PHE A 278 -8.27 4.98 21.36
CA PHE A 278 -9.51 4.55 22.01
C PHE A 278 -9.32 4.29 23.51
N MET A 279 -8.24 3.62 23.93
CA MET A 279 -7.96 3.37 25.36
C MET A 279 -7.86 4.66 26.16
N LYS A 280 -7.26 5.71 25.59
CA LYS A 280 -7.21 7.02 26.26
C LYS A 280 -8.52 7.78 26.19
N TRP A 281 -9.14 7.76 25.03
CA TRP A 281 -10.44 8.39 24.83
C TRP A 281 -11.47 7.84 25.81
N VAL A 282 -11.53 6.51 26.02
CA VAL A 282 -12.53 5.90 26.92
C VAL A 282 -12.30 6.25 28.38
N GLU A 283 -11.05 6.39 28.83
CA GLU A 283 -10.72 6.83 30.20
C GLU A 283 -11.02 8.32 30.42
N ALA A 284 -10.83 9.14 29.39
CA ALA A 284 -10.96 10.59 29.48
C ALA A 284 -12.41 11.04 29.74
N PRO A 285 -12.61 12.13 30.51
CA PRO A 285 -13.94 12.64 30.82
C PRO A 285 -14.62 13.29 29.60
N PRO A 286 -15.96 13.31 29.55
CA PRO A 286 -16.71 14.10 28.58
C PRO A 286 -16.41 15.61 28.73
N PRO A 287 -16.56 16.42 27.67
CA PRO A 287 -17.11 16.07 26.35
C PRO A 287 -16.09 15.49 25.35
N MET A 288 -14.80 15.50 25.67
CA MET A 288 -13.74 15.08 24.74
C MET A 288 -13.51 13.57 24.73
N GLY A 289 -13.63 12.93 25.89
CA GLY A 289 -13.52 11.48 26.08
C GLY A 289 -14.85 10.77 26.27
N GLY A 290 -14.79 9.45 26.37
CA GLY A 290 -15.91 8.54 26.49
C GLY A 290 -16.45 8.35 27.91
N GLY A 291 -15.80 8.91 28.94
CA GLY A 291 -16.30 8.91 30.31
C GLY A 291 -16.46 7.51 30.94
N GLY A 292 -15.62 6.55 30.55
CA GLY A 292 -15.55 5.23 31.17
C GLY A 292 -14.78 5.22 32.50
N GLY A 293 -13.91 6.22 32.71
CA GLY A 293 -13.04 6.33 33.88
C GLY A 293 -11.79 5.45 33.79
N LEU A 294 -10.82 5.69 34.68
CA LEU A 294 -9.49 5.05 34.66
C LEU A 294 -9.54 3.51 34.81
N GLY A 295 -10.57 2.97 35.47
CA GLY A 295 -10.72 1.53 35.66
C GLY A 295 -11.37 0.81 34.46
N TRP A 296 -11.76 1.51 33.39
CA TRP A 296 -12.55 0.91 32.31
C TRP A 296 -11.77 -0.17 31.56
N CYS A 297 -10.52 0.11 31.18
CA CYS A 297 -9.66 -0.86 30.49
C CYS A 297 -9.38 -2.08 31.37
N ALA A 298 -9.04 -1.87 32.64
CA ALA A 298 -8.81 -2.94 33.60
C ALA A 298 -10.03 -3.86 33.78
N LYS A 299 -11.24 -3.31 33.73
CA LYS A 299 -12.49 -4.05 33.85
C LYS A 299 -12.82 -4.86 32.59
N HIS A 300 -12.67 -4.27 31.40
CA HIS A 300 -13.25 -4.85 30.18
C HIS A 300 -12.24 -5.53 29.25
N ILE A 301 -10.94 -5.26 29.35
CA ILE A 301 -9.93 -5.77 28.40
C ILE A 301 -9.07 -6.84 29.08
N LYS A 302 -8.95 -8.01 28.44
CA LYS A 302 -8.08 -9.12 28.87
C LYS A 302 -6.68 -8.89 28.31
N SER A 303 -6.61 -8.82 26.99
CA SER A 303 -5.36 -8.74 26.26
C SER A 303 -5.53 -7.96 24.95
N ILE A 304 -4.43 -7.37 24.50
CA ILE A 304 -4.34 -6.64 23.23
C ILE A 304 -3.28 -7.33 22.38
N MET A 305 -3.68 -7.90 21.25
CA MET A 305 -2.86 -8.68 20.35
C MET A 305 -2.52 -7.85 19.11
N ASN A 306 -1.54 -6.95 19.23
CA ASN A 306 -1.20 -5.98 18.19
C ASN A 306 -0.42 -6.64 17.04
N ILE A 307 -1.06 -6.81 15.88
CA ILE A 307 -0.45 -7.41 14.69
C ILE A 307 0.21 -6.33 13.83
N GLY A 308 1.49 -6.48 13.50
CA GLY A 308 2.23 -5.57 12.61
C GLY A 308 2.17 -4.12 13.09
N SER A 309 2.49 -3.89 14.37
CA SER A 309 2.19 -2.60 15.01
C SER A 309 2.97 -1.42 14.40
N THR A 310 2.29 -0.30 14.19
CA THR A 310 2.89 0.94 13.62
C THR A 310 3.15 1.99 14.71
N PHE A 311 3.53 1.55 15.91
CA PHE A 311 3.62 2.40 17.10
C PHE A 311 4.46 3.67 16.86
N LEU A 312 5.61 3.53 16.20
CA LEU A 312 6.49 4.66 15.92
C LEU A 312 6.36 5.19 14.48
N GLY A 313 5.38 4.71 13.70
CA GLY A 313 5.20 5.07 12.30
C GLY A 313 6.16 4.37 11.34
N THR A 314 6.14 4.75 10.06
CA THR A 314 6.96 4.15 9.01
C THR A 314 7.54 5.20 8.07
N PRO A 315 8.83 5.11 7.68
CA PRO A 315 9.43 5.95 6.64
C PRO A 315 8.64 5.92 5.32
N LYS A 316 7.97 4.81 5.02
CA LYS A 316 7.08 4.66 3.85
C LYS A 316 5.94 5.66 3.80
N ALA A 317 5.47 6.15 4.95
CA ALA A 317 4.45 7.21 4.98
C ALA A 317 4.99 8.52 4.41
N VAL A 318 6.27 8.83 4.66
CA VAL A 318 6.94 10.03 4.14
C VAL A 318 7.03 9.97 2.61
N SER A 319 7.49 8.84 2.05
CA SER A 319 7.63 8.70 0.58
C SER A 319 6.27 8.78 -0.12
N LYS A 320 5.23 8.20 0.48
CA LYS A 320 3.85 8.29 -0.03
C LYS A 320 3.31 9.71 -0.06
N ILE A 321 3.62 10.54 0.94
CA ILE A 321 3.20 11.95 0.97
C ILE A 321 4.04 12.80 0.00
N LEU A 322 5.33 12.49 -0.12
CA LEU A 322 6.26 13.26 -0.93
C LEU A 322 6.07 13.01 -2.44
N SER A 323 5.99 11.76 -2.88
CA SER A 323 5.93 11.43 -4.31
C SER A 323 4.84 10.43 -4.71
N ALA A 324 3.99 10.00 -3.76
CA ALA A 324 3.04 8.90 -3.95
C ALA A 324 3.71 7.57 -4.36
N GLU A 325 5.00 7.43 -4.07
CA GLU A 325 5.77 6.22 -4.37
C GLU A 325 6.06 5.40 -3.10
N ASP A 326 6.01 4.09 -3.28
CA ASP A 326 6.71 3.10 -2.46
C ASP A 326 7.51 2.18 -3.39
N ARG A 327 8.26 1.22 -2.84
CA ARG A 327 9.00 0.21 -3.63
C ARG A 327 8.17 -0.37 -4.78
N HIS A 328 6.91 -0.74 -4.55
CA HIS A 328 6.08 -1.41 -5.57
C HIS A 328 5.63 -0.45 -6.66
N VAL A 329 5.18 0.76 -6.29
CA VAL A 329 4.75 1.78 -7.25
C VAL A 329 5.94 2.28 -8.07
N ALA A 330 7.09 2.50 -7.43
CA ALA A 330 8.30 2.95 -8.12
C ALA A 330 8.81 1.88 -9.10
N LEU A 331 8.81 0.60 -8.70
CA LEU A 331 9.20 -0.50 -9.57
C LEU A 331 8.22 -0.69 -10.75
N LEU A 332 6.91 -0.61 -10.50
CA LEU A 332 5.89 -0.66 -11.55
C LEU A 332 6.08 0.47 -12.57
N ARG A 333 6.40 1.69 -12.11
CA ARG A 333 6.74 2.84 -12.96
C ARG A 333 7.94 2.55 -13.85
N ALA A 334 8.98 1.91 -13.34
CA ALA A 334 10.16 1.54 -14.10
C ALA A 334 9.90 0.45 -15.15
N MET A 335 9.10 -0.57 -14.80
CA MET A 335 8.82 -1.73 -15.67
C MET A 335 7.78 -1.43 -16.75
N THR A 336 6.83 -0.52 -16.49
CA THR A 336 5.76 -0.20 -17.43
C THR A 336 5.65 1.30 -17.74
N PRO A 337 6.66 1.89 -18.42
CA PRO A 337 6.56 3.26 -18.90
C PRO A 337 5.34 3.47 -19.81
N GLY A 338 4.82 2.41 -20.45
CA GLY A 338 3.67 2.43 -21.36
C GLY A 338 2.29 2.30 -20.70
N PHE A 339 2.17 1.63 -19.54
CA PHE A 339 0.87 1.39 -18.88
C PHE A 339 0.37 2.66 -18.15
N LEU A 340 1.30 3.37 -17.50
CA LEU A 340 1.11 4.73 -16.98
C LEU A 340 1.05 5.82 -18.09
N LYS A 341 1.31 5.44 -19.34
CA LYS A 341 1.14 6.28 -20.54
C LYS A 341 -0.08 5.89 -21.38
N SER A 342 -0.88 4.91 -20.94
CA SER A 342 -2.04 4.48 -21.72
C SER A 342 -3.13 5.56 -21.66
N GLU A 343 -3.74 5.88 -22.81
CA GLU A 343 -4.75 6.93 -22.97
C GLU A 343 -6.01 6.76 -22.11
N ILE A 344 -6.14 5.64 -21.36
CA ILE A 344 -7.27 5.34 -20.47
C ILE A 344 -6.96 5.73 -19.01
N LEU A 345 -5.68 5.74 -18.61
CA LEU A 345 -5.15 6.10 -17.29
C LEU A 345 -3.89 6.95 -17.50
N GLY A 346 -4.07 8.06 -18.22
CA GLY A 346 -2.98 8.92 -18.72
C GLY A 346 -1.99 9.38 -17.65
N PHE A 347 -1.01 10.16 -18.12
CA PHE A 347 0.14 10.74 -17.40
C PHE A 347 -0.09 11.30 -15.98
N GLN A 348 -1.34 11.41 -15.53
CA GLN A 348 -1.83 12.06 -14.31
C GLN A 348 -2.28 11.09 -13.19
N THR A 349 -2.21 9.77 -13.40
CA THR A 349 -2.67 8.79 -12.38
C THR A 349 -1.94 8.98 -11.04
N LEU A 350 -0.63 9.22 -11.06
CA LEU A 350 0.16 9.43 -9.84
C LEU A 350 -0.16 10.77 -9.16
N GLU A 351 -0.50 11.81 -9.92
CA GLU A 351 -0.90 13.13 -9.40
C GLU A 351 -2.23 13.06 -8.68
N HIS A 352 -3.21 12.39 -9.30
CA HIS A 352 -4.48 12.14 -8.65
C HIS A 352 -4.32 11.30 -7.39
N LEU A 353 -3.51 10.23 -7.44
CA LEU A 353 -3.23 9.42 -6.26
C LEU A 353 -2.55 10.23 -5.16
N LEU A 354 -1.58 11.08 -5.50
CA LEU A 354 -0.92 11.99 -4.57
C LEU A 354 -1.92 12.97 -3.94
N ARG A 355 -2.77 13.59 -4.75
CA ARG A 355 -3.79 14.52 -4.28
C ARG A 355 -4.74 13.84 -3.30
N VAL A 356 -5.27 12.67 -3.65
CA VAL A 356 -6.19 11.91 -2.78
C VAL A 356 -5.48 11.45 -1.51
N SER A 357 -4.27 10.89 -1.62
CA SER A 357 -3.54 10.35 -0.46
C SER A 357 -3.18 11.43 0.56
N ARG A 358 -2.90 12.66 0.11
CA ARG A 358 -2.69 13.84 0.97
C ARG A 358 -3.97 14.36 1.64
N THR A 359 -5.15 13.93 1.19
CA THR A 359 -6.39 14.20 1.94
C THR A 359 -6.61 13.21 3.07
N TRP A 360 -5.99 12.03 3.04
CA TRP A 360 -6.16 10.98 4.04
C TRP A 360 -5.29 11.22 5.28
N ASP A 361 -5.93 11.70 6.34
CA ASP A 361 -5.30 11.95 7.65
C ASP A 361 -4.71 10.66 8.26
N SER A 362 -5.22 9.49 7.85
CA SER A 362 -4.68 8.19 8.19
C SER A 362 -3.23 7.98 7.77
N THR A 363 -2.84 8.50 6.60
CA THR A 363 -1.45 8.46 6.13
C THR A 363 -0.56 9.27 7.06
N ALA A 364 -1.06 10.43 7.53
CA ALA A 364 -0.33 11.30 8.44
C ALA A 364 -0.16 10.69 9.84
N SER A 365 -1.13 9.86 10.29
CA SER A 365 -1.02 9.11 11.55
C SER A 365 0.14 8.10 11.56
N LEU A 366 0.58 7.65 10.38
CA LEU A 366 1.65 6.67 10.16
C LEU A 366 3.03 7.32 9.98
N LEU A 367 3.14 8.65 10.04
CA LEU A 367 4.43 9.33 9.99
C LEU A 367 5.31 8.92 11.19
N PRO A 368 6.65 8.89 11.00
CA PRO A 368 7.59 8.54 12.06
C PRO A 368 7.44 9.41 13.32
N LYS A 369 7.47 8.78 14.49
CA LYS A 369 7.33 9.40 15.81
C LYS A 369 8.63 9.25 16.62
N GLY A 370 8.92 10.24 17.46
CA GLY A 370 10.06 10.23 18.36
C GLY A 370 11.34 10.86 17.81
N GLY A 371 11.28 11.48 16.64
CA GLY A 371 12.38 12.26 16.09
C GLY A 371 13.70 11.49 15.96
N GLU A 372 14.80 12.22 16.12
CA GLU A 372 16.17 11.70 15.99
C GLU A 372 16.53 10.72 17.12
N THR A 373 15.88 10.82 18.29
CA THR A 373 16.07 9.87 19.40
C THR A 373 15.71 8.44 19.02
N ILE A 374 14.63 8.26 18.25
CA ILE A 374 14.15 6.94 17.83
C ILE A 374 14.76 6.54 16.49
N TRP A 375 14.74 7.44 15.51
CA TRP A 375 15.05 7.10 14.12
C TRP A 375 16.47 7.47 13.68
N GLY A 376 17.26 8.07 14.57
CA GLY A 376 18.61 8.52 14.25
C GLY A 376 18.67 9.93 13.64
N ASP A 377 19.89 10.45 13.62
CA ASP A 377 20.23 11.75 13.05
C ASP A 377 20.97 11.58 11.70
N LEU A 378 21.72 12.59 11.26
CA LEU A 378 22.44 12.53 9.99
C LEU A 378 23.60 11.52 9.99
N ASP A 379 24.11 11.15 11.15
CA ASP A 379 25.36 10.39 11.28
C ASP A 379 25.16 9.06 12.02
N TRP A 380 24.09 8.92 12.79
CA TRP A 380 23.81 7.76 13.63
C TRP A 380 22.38 7.24 13.49
N SER A 381 22.21 5.92 13.59
CA SER A 381 20.91 5.27 13.76
C SER A 381 21.00 4.00 14.62
N PRO A 382 19.89 3.54 15.23
CA PRO A 382 19.87 2.26 15.95
C PRO A 382 20.28 1.08 15.08
N GLU A 383 20.03 1.14 13.77
CA GLU A 383 20.27 0.04 12.83
C GLU A 383 21.70 -0.05 12.30
N ASP A 384 22.61 0.89 12.61
CA ASP A 384 24.00 0.87 12.09
C ASP A 384 24.82 -0.39 12.45
N VAL A 385 24.36 -1.18 13.43
CA VAL A 385 24.99 -2.46 13.85
C VAL A 385 24.50 -3.65 13.04
N GLN A 386 23.45 -3.49 12.23
CA GLN A 386 22.91 -4.57 11.42
C GLN A 386 23.80 -4.82 10.20
N ASN A 387 24.30 -6.06 10.08
CA ASN A 387 24.98 -6.49 8.88
C ASN A 387 23.97 -6.69 7.74
N CYS A 388 24.22 -6.08 6.60
CA CYS A 388 23.47 -6.24 5.35
C CYS A 388 23.63 -7.64 4.72
N ASP A 389 23.30 -8.71 5.44
CA ASP A 389 23.28 -10.07 4.92
C ASP A 389 21.83 -10.56 4.74
N LEU A 390 20.98 -9.73 4.14
CA LEU A 390 19.59 -10.08 3.74
C LEU A 390 19.55 -11.05 2.53
N LYS A 391 20.54 -11.94 2.41
CA LYS A 391 20.79 -12.86 1.29
C LYS A 391 19.77 -14.00 1.13
N LYS A 392 18.65 -14.02 1.87
CA LYS A 392 17.80 -15.23 1.93
C LYS A 392 16.34 -15.11 1.48
N VAL A 393 15.88 -13.98 0.94
CA VAL A 393 14.45 -13.86 0.58
C VAL A 393 14.16 -13.48 -0.87
N ASP A 394 15.14 -13.01 -1.66
CA ASP A 394 14.89 -12.56 -3.05
C ASP A 394 15.31 -13.54 -4.16
N ALA A 395 15.83 -14.72 -3.83
CA ALA A 395 16.28 -15.69 -4.83
C ALA A 395 15.17 -16.64 -5.27
N HIS A 396 14.00 -16.16 -5.73
CA HIS A 396 13.11 -16.97 -6.59
C HIS A 396 12.13 -16.18 -7.47
N SER A 397 12.13 -14.84 -7.48
CA SER A 397 11.47 -14.10 -8.57
C SER A 397 12.49 -13.71 -9.63
N PHE A 398 12.46 -14.43 -10.75
CA PHE A 398 13.26 -14.24 -11.97
C PHE A 398 14.75 -14.60 -11.88
N ARG A 399 15.07 -15.87 -12.18
CA ARG A 399 16.20 -16.21 -13.05
C ARG A 399 16.03 -17.59 -13.69
N ASN A 400 16.24 -17.63 -15.00
CA ASN A 400 16.42 -18.85 -15.78
C ASN A 400 17.62 -19.63 -15.25
N GLU A 401 17.50 -20.95 -15.31
CA GLU A 401 18.57 -21.91 -15.10
C GLU A 401 19.80 -21.58 -15.94
N ASN A 402 20.96 -21.65 -15.27
CA ASN A 402 22.29 -22.04 -15.72
C ASN A 402 23.34 -21.18 -15.01
N ASP A 403 23.90 -21.66 -13.91
CA ASP A 403 25.27 -22.18 -13.92
C ASP A 403 25.65 -22.73 -12.54
N SER A 404 26.26 -23.91 -12.58
CA SER A 404 27.01 -24.54 -11.51
C SER A 404 28.38 -23.85 -11.36
N ASP A 405 28.75 -23.44 -10.15
CA ASP A 405 29.91 -24.04 -9.46
C ASP A 405 30.01 -23.52 -8.02
N ASP A 406 30.25 -24.45 -7.10
CA ASP A 406 30.53 -24.21 -5.70
C ASP A 406 32.05 -24.13 -5.53
N SER A 407 32.60 -22.95 -5.23
CA SER A 407 33.94 -22.87 -4.65
C SER A 407 34.20 -21.58 -3.85
N GLU A 408 34.69 -21.84 -2.63
CA GLU A 408 35.61 -21.03 -1.82
C GLU A 408 35.14 -19.69 -1.21
N ARG A 409 34.80 -19.81 0.08
CA ARG A 409 34.93 -18.76 1.11
C ARG A 409 36.29 -18.05 1.02
N LYS A 410 36.30 -16.84 0.44
CA LYS A 410 37.24 -15.78 0.83
C LYS A 410 36.46 -14.66 1.51
N LYS A 411 36.67 -14.53 2.83
CA LYS A 411 36.38 -13.29 3.57
C LYS A 411 37.30 -12.19 3.02
N CYS A 412 36.86 -11.54 1.95
CA CYS A 412 37.41 -10.25 1.56
C CYS A 412 36.70 -9.20 2.42
N PHE A 413 37.44 -8.51 3.28
CA PHE A 413 36.97 -7.29 3.93
C PHE A 413 36.74 -6.25 2.82
N GLN A 414 35.53 -6.23 2.27
CA GLN A 414 35.07 -5.09 1.49
C GLN A 414 34.66 -4.02 2.50
N GLU A 415 35.34 -2.88 2.50
CA GLU A 415 34.87 -1.66 3.18
C GLU A 415 33.45 -1.40 2.69
N GLN A 416 32.47 -1.66 3.55
CA GLN A 416 31.09 -1.31 3.26
C GLN A 416 30.99 0.21 3.34
N GLU A 417 30.46 0.83 2.28
CA GLU A 417 30.13 2.26 2.30
C GLU A 417 29.25 2.53 3.55
N PRO A 418 29.57 3.56 4.36
CA PRO A 418 28.81 3.85 5.56
C PRO A 418 27.35 4.14 5.20
N VAL A 419 26.42 3.43 5.84
CA VAL A 419 24.99 3.59 5.62
C VAL A 419 24.40 4.49 6.70
N HIS A 420 23.78 5.59 6.30
CA HIS A 420 23.17 6.56 7.22
C HIS A 420 21.64 6.42 7.23
N TYR A 421 21.11 5.44 7.98
CA TYR A 421 19.65 5.21 8.02
C TYR A 421 18.85 6.36 8.65
N GLY A 422 19.47 7.19 9.51
CA GLY A 422 18.79 8.35 10.10
C GLY A 422 18.43 9.44 9.08
N ARG A 423 19.04 9.42 7.89
CA ARG A 423 18.67 10.25 6.73
C ARG A 423 17.46 9.65 6.01
N ILE A 424 16.26 9.88 6.52
CA ILE A 424 15.00 9.34 5.97
C ILE A 424 14.84 9.65 4.48
N ILE A 425 15.09 10.90 4.09
CA ILE A 425 15.10 11.34 2.68
C ILE A 425 16.45 11.97 2.38
N SER A 426 17.10 11.55 1.30
CA SER A 426 18.31 12.19 0.77
C SER A 426 18.07 12.57 -0.69
N PHE A 427 18.32 13.83 -1.06
CA PHE A 427 18.21 14.29 -2.43
C PHE A 427 19.57 14.22 -3.12
N SER A 428 19.82 13.12 -3.85
CA SER A 428 21.10 12.64 -4.44
C SER A 428 21.88 11.61 -3.62
N LYS A 429 22.73 10.84 -4.32
CA LYS A 429 23.66 9.88 -3.72
C LYS A 429 24.73 10.58 -2.89
N GLU A 430 25.16 11.76 -3.32
CA GLU A 430 26.12 12.59 -2.60
C GLU A 430 25.54 13.03 -1.26
N ALA A 431 24.29 13.50 -1.23
CA ALA A 431 23.62 13.87 0.01
C ALA A 431 23.41 12.67 0.96
N ALA A 432 23.26 11.46 0.41
CA ALA A 432 23.12 10.24 1.20
C ALA A 432 24.44 9.78 1.86
N THR A 433 25.60 10.18 1.32
CA THR A 433 26.91 9.62 1.71
C THR A 433 27.90 10.63 2.28
N ARG A 434 27.75 11.93 1.98
CA ARG A 434 28.65 12.97 2.47
C ARG A 434 28.60 13.13 4.00
N PRO A 435 29.68 13.62 4.63
CA PRO A 435 29.67 14.01 6.03
C PRO A 435 28.59 15.07 6.32
N SER A 436 27.96 15.01 7.48
CA SER A 436 26.89 15.94 7.87
C SER A 436 27.30 17.41 7.85
N SER A 437 28.59 17.73 8.10
CA SER A 437 29.13 19.09 8.05
C SER A 437 29.10 19.74 6.66
N GLU A 438 28.97 18.94 5.61
CA GLU A 438 28.93 19.41 4.21
C GLU A 438 27.50 19.48 3.64
N LEU A 439 26.50 19.08 4.43
CA LEU A 439 25.10 19.12 4.03
C LEU A 439 24.50 20.49 4.31
N SER A 440 23.65 20.96 3.40
CA SER A 440 22.88 22.18 3.64
C SER A 440 21.65 21.88 4.51
N THR A 441 21.23 22.86 5.31
CA THR A 441 20.01 22.76 6.13
C THR A 441 18.85 23.51 5.48
N LEU A 442 17.62 23.09 5.78
CA LEU A 442 16.42 23.80 5.34
C LEU A 442 16.16 24.99 6.25
N ASN A 443 16.26 26.20 5.71
CA ASN A 443 15.79 27.41 6.37
C ASN A 443 14.36 27.73 5.91
N LEU A 444 13.37 27.43 6.77
CA LEU A 444 11.94 27.64 6.49
C LEU A 444 11.60 29.11 6.20
N GLU A 445 12.25 30.04 6.89
CA GLU A 445 11.98 31.48 6.74
C GLU A 445 12.46 32.00 5.39
N GLU A 446 13.59 31.49 4.89
CA GLU A 446 14.08 31.79 3.53
C GLU A 446 13.18 31.23 2.42
N LEU A 447 12.44 30.15 2.70
CA LEU A 447 11.49 29.57 1.74
C LEU A 447 10.19 30.35 1.67
N LYS A 448 9.65 30.76 2.83
CA LYS A 448 8.46 31.62 2.91
C LYS A 448 8.70 32.96 2.20
N ASN A 449 9.89 33.52 2.33
CA ASN A 449 10.27 34.79 1.71
C ASN A 449 10.51 34.70 0.19
N SER A 450 10.67 33.49 -0.39
CA SER A 450 10.80 33.29 -1.84
C SER A 450 9.46 33.05 -2.58
N GLY A 451 8.32 33.07 -1.88
CA GLY A 451 6.99 32.81 -2.46
C GLY A 451 6.39 33.96 -3.30
N GLY A 452 7.22 34.90 -3.80
CA GLY A 452 6.77 36.18 -4.35
C GLY A 452 7.12 36.48 -5.81
N SER A 453 7.49 35.49 -6.64
CA SER A 453 7.64 35.72 -8.09
C SER A 453 6.47 35.13 -8.87
N ASN A 454 5.64 36.02 -9.43
CA ASN A 454 4.58 35.72 -10.40
C ASN A 454 5.19 35.23 -11.72
N ASP A 455 5.76 34.03 -11.74
CA ASP A 455 6.16 33.37 -12.98
C ASP A 455 4.91 32.68 -13.53
N SER A 456 4.24 33.37 -14.47
CA SER A 456 2.93 33.05 -15.05
C SER A 456 2.64 31.55 -15.20
N SER A 457 1.48 31.16 -14.63
CA SER A 457 0.86 29.83 -14.62
C SER A 457 0.66 29.24 -16.02
N PHE A 458 1.53 28.33 -16.42
CA PHE A 458 1.19 27.29 -17.40
C PHE A 458 1.25 25.97 -16.67
N SER A 459 0.08 25.46 -16.27
CA SER A 459 -0.04 24.06 -15.85
C SER A 459 0.16 23.19 -17.09
N CYS A 460 1.16 22.30 -17.07
CA CYS A 460 1.32 21.29 -18.11
C CYS A 460 0.41 20.07 -17.88
N SER A 461 -0.37 20.05 -16.78
CA SER A 461 -1.30 18.98 -16.42
C SER A 461 -2.73 19.52 -16.24
N ASP A 462 -3.74 18.66 -16.45
CA ASP A 462 -5.13 18.96 -16.12
C ASP A 462 -5.41 18.83 -14.60
N VAL A 463 -4.44 18.34 -13.82
CA VAL A 463 -4.52 18.16 -12.37
C VAL A 463 -3.66 19.19 -11.66
N TRP A 464 -4.30 19.99 -10.82
CA TRP A 464 -3.61 20.92 -9.92
C TRP A 464 -3.22 20.24 -8.62
N THR A 465 -1.93 20.32 -8.26
CA THR A 465 -1.33 19.84 -7.01
C THR A 465 -0.64 21.00 -6.28
N GLU A 466 -0.28 20.82 -5.02
CA GLU A 466 0.49 21.85 -4.29
C GLU A 466 1.87 22.11 -4.91
N TYR A 467 2.40 21.20 -5.74
CA TYR A 467 3.65 21.41 -6.46
C TYR A 467 3.54 22.45 -7.57
N ASP A 468 2.36 22.64 -8.14
CA ASP A 468 2.10 23.68 -9.15
C ASP A 468 2.14 25.09 -8.55
N GLU A 469 1.97 25.20 -7.22
CA GLU A 469 2.11 26.45 -6.44
C GLU A 469 3.56 26.71 -6.01
N MET A 470 4.46 25.74 -6.13
CA MET A 470 5.87 25.88 -5.75
C MET A 470 6.71 26.49 -6.88
N SER A 471 7.51 27.52 -6.55
CA SER A 471 8.49 28.06 -7.50
C SER A 471 9.64 27.09 -7.75
N ARG A 472 10.29 27.21 -8.93
CA ARG A 472 11.49 26.43 -9.25
C ARG A 472 12.59 26.60 -8.20
N ASP A 473 12.76 27.82 -7.71
CA ASP A 473 13.73 28.12 -6.66
C ASP A 473 13.37 27.42 -5.35
N SER A 474 12.09 27.33 -5.00
CA SER A 474 11.65 26.57 -3.81
C SER A 474 11.93 25.07 -3.96
N ILE A 475 11.63 24.47 -5.13
CA ILE A 475 11.93 23.06 -5.40
C ILE A 475 13.44 22.81 -5.29
N ARG A 476 14.25 23.67 -5.91
CA ARG A 476 15.72 23.63 -5.87
C ARG A 476 16.25 23.77 -4.45
N LYS A 477 15.78 24.75 -3.68
CA LYS A 477 16.17 24.94 -2.28
C LYS A 477 15.80 23.74 -1.40
N VAL A 478 14.74 23.01 -1.72
CA VAL A 478 14.33 21.81 -0.98
C VAL A 478 15.25 20.62 -1.28
N SER A 479 15.74 20.49 -2.52
CA SER A 479 16.50 19.32 -2.96
C SER A 479 18.02 19.48 -2.93
N GLU A 480 18.58 20.67 -3.12
CA GLU A 480 20.01 20.82 -3.37
C GLU A 480 20.91 20.45 -2.18
N ASN A 481 21.60 19.31 -2.29
CA ASN A 481 22.59 18.82 -1.32
C ASN A 481 22.01 18.74 0.11
N LYS A 482 20.82 18.12 0.23
CA LYS A 482 20.08 17.98 1.50
C LYS A 482 19.76 16.53 1.82
N ALA A 483 19.88 16.22 3.11
CA ALA A 483 19.31 15.04 3.72
C ALA A 483 18.42 15.46 4.90
N TYR A 484 17.30 14.77 5.06
CA TYR A 484 16.27 15.05 6.07
C TYR A 484 16.18 13.89 7.05
N THR A 485 16.35 14.22 8.33
CA THR A 485 16.06 13.35 9.47
C THR A 485 14.56 13.34 9.76
N VAL A 486 14.08 12.48 10.66
CA VAL A 486 12.67 12.53 11.08
C VAL A 486 12.29 13.89 11.64
N LYS A 487 13.20 14.62 12.28
CA LYS A 487 12.91 15.96 12.80
C LYS A 487 12.67 16.97 11.67
N THR A 488 13.58 17.01 10.70
CA THR A 488 13.57 18.00 9.61
C THR A 488 12.61 17.64 8.48
N VAL A 489 12.20 16.38 8.36
CA VAL A 489 11.25 15.96 7.32
C VAL A 489 9.85 16.56 7.52
N PHE A 490 9.43 16.84 8.76
CA PHE A 490 8.17 17.55 8.99
C PHE A 490 8.20 18.97 8.44
N ASP A 491 9.36 19.63 8.47
CA ASP A 491 9.53 20.96 7.88
C ASP A 491 9.48 20.90 6.35
N LEU A 492 10.08 19.86 5.75
CA LEU A 492 9.89 19.55 4.34
C LEU A 492 8.40 19.36 4.00
N LEU A 493 7.68 18.55 4.77
CA LEU A 493 6.26 18.28 4.53
C LEU A 493 5.39 19.54 4.66
N ARG A 494 5.72 20.46 5.58
CA ARG A 494 5.02 21.76 5.69
C ARG A 494 5.18 22.62 4.45
N VAL A 495 6.28 22.46 3.72
CA VAL A 495 6.51 23.15 2.45
C VAL A 495 5.76 22.47 1.32
N VAL A 496 5.85 21.13 1.19
CA VAL A 496 5.34 20.41 0.01
C VAL A 496 3.86 20.03 0.10
N ALA A 497 3.28 20.01 1.31
CA ALA A 497 1.90 19.61 1.57
C ALA A 497 1.28 20.42 2.74
N PRO A 498 1.26 21.77 2.67
CA PRO A 498 0.90 22.64 3.79
C PRO A 498 -0.50 22.38 4.36
N LYS A 499 -1.51 22.18 3.48
CA LYS A 499 -2.91 21.92 3.89
C LYS A 499 -3.05 20.62 4.67
N MET A 500 -2.38 19.56 4.22
CA MET A 500 -2.35 18.29 4.93
C MET A 500 -1.67 18.44 6.30
N MET A 501 -0.54 19.15 6.35
CA MET A 501 0.19 19.38 7.60
C MET A 501 -0.61 20.18 8.62
N GLN A 502 -1.39 21.16 8.18
CA GLN A 502 -2.28 21.92 9.06
C GLN A 502 -3.33 21.02 9.73
N ARG A 503 -3.95 20.11 8.98
CA ARG A 503 -4.88 19.12 9.56
C ARG A 503 -4.17 18.09 10.43
N MET A 504 -2.98 17.69 10.05
CA MET A 504 -2.17 16.77 10.85
C MET A 504 -1.85 17.39 12.22
N ASP A 505 -1.38 18.64 12.25
CA ASP A 505 -0.97 19.34 13.48
C ASP A 505 -2.14 19.53 14.47
N SER A 506 -3.41 19.50 14.00
CA SER A 506 -4.60 19.53 14.88
C SER A 506 -4.98 18.16 15.45
N HIS A 507 -4.61 17.07 14.78
CA HIS A 507 -5.10 15.72 15.12
C HIS A 507 -4.04 14.76 15.62
N PHE A 508 -2.76 14.98 15.32
CA PHE A 508 -1.68 14.07 15.64
C PHE A 508 -0.45 14.80 16.17
N SER A 509 0.34 14.07 16.94
CA SER A 509 1.66 14.48 17.39
C SER A 509 2.68 13.36 17.16
N HIS A 510 3.93 13.75 16.99
CA HIS A 510 5.03 12.86 16.60
C HIS A 510 6.26 13.05 17.49
N GLY A 511 6.11 13.76 18.61
CA GLY A 511 7.18 14.08 19.54
C GLY A 511 7.43 13.00 20.59
N ILE A 512 8.16 13.40 21.63
CA ILE A 512 8.38 12.65 22.85
C ILE A 512 7.96 13.58 24.00
N ALA A 513 7.19 13.07 24.95
CA ALA A 513 6.85 13.88 26.10
C ALA A 513 8.07 14.11 26.99
N GLU A 514 8.28 15.34 27.47
CA GLU A 514 9.27 15.57 28.54
C GLU A 514 8.69 15.11 29.88
N ASP A 515 7.45 15.53 30.15
CA ASP A 515 6.67 15.17 31.33
C ASP A 515 5.27 14.69 30.89
N LEU A 516 4.96 13.41 31.11
CA LEU A 516 3.68 12.83 30.75
C LEU A 516 2.52 13.29 31.65
N ASP A 517 2.81 13.99 32.75
CA ASP A 517 1.81 14.58 33.64
C ASP A 517 1.42 16.01 33.24
N ASP A 518 2.06 16.59 32.21
CA ASP A 518 1.69 17.89 31.65
C ASP A 518 0.22 17.85 31.14
N PRO A 519 -0.65 18.77 31.60
CA PRO A 519 -2.06 18.83 31.20
C PRO A 519 -2.29 18.88 29.68
N LYS A 520 -1.31 19.34 28.89
CA LYS A 520 -1.44 19.36 27.42
C LYS A 520 -1.67 17.96 26.83
N TYR A 521 -1.13 16.90 27.45
CA TYR A 521 -1.30 15.51 27.00
C TYR A 521 -2.72 14.97 27.25
N ALA A 522 -3.57 15.72 27.95
CA ALA A 522 -5.00 15.43 28.02
C ALA A 522 -5.74 15.73 26.69
N HIS A 523 -5.10 16.40 25.73
CA HIS A 523 -5.70 16.68 24.42
C HIS A 523 -5.62 15.46 23.49
N HIS A 524 -6.69 15.20 22.73
CA HIS A 524 -6.84 14.00 21.90
C HIS A 524 -5.74 13.80 20.84
N LYS A 525 -5.06 14.87 20.44
CA LYS A 525 -3.98 14.82 19.43
C LYS A 525 -2.76 13.99 19.84
N TYR A 526 -2.58 13.77 21.14
CA TYR A 526 -1.46 13.02 21.70
C TYR A 526 -1.77 11.54 21.94
N TRP A 527 -3.05 11.16 21.94
CA TRP A 527 -3.48 9.85 22.45
C TRP A 527 -3.09 8.66 21.59
N SER A 528 -2.81 8.87 20.31
CA SER A 528 -2.27 7.85 19.41
C SER A 528 -0.75 7.76 19.40
N ASN A 529 -0.03 8.65 20.09
CA ASN A 529 1.43 8.60 20.16
C ASN A 529 1.87 7.87 21.44
N PRO A 530 2.44 6.65 21.35
CA PRO A 530 2.87 5.88 22.51
C PRO A 530 4.04 6.54 23.29
N LEU A 531 4.69 7.56 22.73
CA LEU A 531 5.76 8.35 23.38
C LEU A 531 5.23 9.61 24.08
N GLU A 532 3.93 9.88 23.99
CA GLU A 532 3.25 11.04 24.60
C GLU A 532 1.99 10.65 25.38
N THR A 533 1.78 9.34 25.58
CA THR A 533 0.66 8.82 26.36
C THR A 533 1.10 7.69 27.30
N LYS A 534 0.41 7.57 28.43
CA LYS A 534 0.60 6.48 29.40
C LYS A 534 -0.28 5.28 29.03
N LEU A 535 0.11 4.06 29.31
CA LEU A 535 -0.83 2.94 29.31
C LEU A 535 -1.91 3.14 30.41
N PRO A 536 -3.11 2.56 30.24
CA PRO A 536 -4.17 2.64 31.25
C PRO A 536 -3.77 1.97 32.56
N ASP A 537 -4.44 2.32 33.66
CA ASP A 537 -4.21 1.68 34.96
C ASP A 537 -4.84 0.27 35.00
N ALA A 538 -4.16 -0.69 34.36
CA ALA A 538 -4.66 -2.04 34.13
C ALA A 538 -3.56 -3.10 34.32
N PRO A 539 -3.13 -3.39 35.56
CA PRO A 539 -1.98 -4.26 35.83
C PRO A 539 -2.16 -5.72 35.38
N ASN A 540 -3.39 -6.18 35.17
CA ASN A 540 -3.70 -7.53 34.71
C ASN A 540 -4.03 -7.60 33.20
N MET A 541 -3.93 -6.48 32.48
CA MET A 541 -4.16 -6.43 31.03
C MET A 541 -2.86 -6.74 30.31
N GLU A 542 -2.88 -7.73 29.42
CA GLU A 542 -1.70 -8.16 28.67
C GLU A 542 -1.60 -7.41 27.33
N ILE A 543 -0.39 -7.07 26.93
CA ILE A 543 -0.11 -6.42 25.65
C ILE A 543 0.90 -7.25 24.88
N TYR A 544 0.51 -7.74 23.72
CA TYR A 544 1.37 -8.48 22.81
C TYR A 544 1.69 -7.62 21.59
N CYS A 545 2.96 -7.52 21.23
CA CYS A 545 3.43 -7.04 19.93
C CYS A 545 3.75 -8.24 19.05
N LEU A 546 2.89 -8.52 18.09
CA LEU A 546 2.96 -9.65 17.15
C LEU A 546 3.41 -9.14 15.78
N TYR A 547 4.61 -9.46 15.30
CA TYR A 547 5.08 -8.94 14.00
C TYR A 547 6.04 -9.87 13.28
N GLY A 548 6.15 -9.66 11.96
CA GLY A 548 7.05 -10.42 11.10
C GLY A 548 8.49 -9.91 11.16
N VAL A 549 9.43 -10.82 10.96
CA VAL A 549 10.86 -10.52 10.90
C VAL A 549 11.55 -11.33 9.80
N GLY A 550 12.71 -10.86 9.37
CA GLY A 550 13.52 -11.45 8.31
C GLY A 550 13.18 -10.94 6.92
N ILE A 551 12.42 -9.84 6.79
CA ILE A 551 12.00 -9.29 5.50
C ILE A 551 12.63 -7.91 5.28
N PRO A 552 13.32 -7.68 4.14
CA PRO A 552 13.84 -6.36 3.79
C PRO A 552 12.72 -5.32 3.77
N THR A 553 12.83 -4.33 4.65
CA THR A 553 11.80 -3.29 4.88
C THR A 553 12.37 -1.90 4.68
N GLU A 554 11.63 -1.04 3.97
CA GLU A 554 12.06 0.30 3.57
C GLU A 554 12.37 1.18 4.79
N ARG A 555 13.57 1.76 4.83
CA ARG A 555 14.07 2.56 5.96
C ARG A 555 14.42 4.01 5.61
N SER A 556 14.99 4.22 4.43
CA SER A 556 15.29 5.54 3.89
C SER A 556 15.36 5.53 2.37
N TYR A 557 15.25 6.72 1.78
CA TYR A 557 15.05 6.90 0.34
C TYR A 557 16.03 7.92 -0.23
N ILE A 558 16.58 7.60 -1.40
CA ILE A 558 17.37 8.51 -2.23
C ILE A 558 16.49 8.99 -3.37
N TYR A 559 16.29 10.30 -3.42
CA TYR A 559 15.45 10.98 -4.38
C TYR A 559 16.29 11.69 -5.44
N ASP A 560 15.80 11.64 -6.67
CA ASP A 560 16.17 12.56 -7.75
C ASP A 560 15.11 13.67 -7.84
N SER A 561 15.55 14.84 -8.30
CA SER A 561 14.72 16.03 -8.45
C SER A 561 14.67 16.47 -9.91
N SER A 562 13.47 16.61 -10.44
CA SER A 562 13.25 17.12 -11.78
C SER A 562 12.68 18.54 -11.72
N TYR A 563 13.37 19.46 -12.43
CA TYR A 563 12.99 20.87 -12.53
C TYR A 563 12.19 21.19 -13.81
N ASP A 564 11.75 20.14 -14.51
CA ASP A 564 10.98 20.26 -15.75
C ASP A 564 9.54 20.68 -15.43
N LYS A 565 9.11 21.83 -15.97
CA LYS A 565 7.78 22.43 -15.72
C LYS A 565 6.64 21.49 -16.16
N CYS A 566 6.91 20.54 -17.05
CA CYS A 566 5.90 19.60 -17.52
C CYS A 566 5.94 18.20 -16.90
N LYS A 567 6.71 18.02 -15.82
CA LYS A 567 6.59 16.85 -14.95
C LYS A 567 5.89 17.26 -13.67
N SER A 568 4.81 16.59 -13.38
CA SER A 568 3.83 16.96 -12.36
C SER A 568 4.17 16.62 -10.90
N ILE A 569 5.19 15.80 -10.67
CA ILE A 569 5.73 15.53 -9.34
C ILE A 569 7.25 15.70 -9.43
N PRO A 570 7.82 16.72 -8.77
CA PRO A 570 9.23 17.10 -8.94
C PRO A 570 10.20 16.14 -8.26
N PHE A 571 9.76 15.43 -7.23
CA PHE A 571 10.59 14.51 -6.45
C PHE A 571 10.23 13.06 -6.77
N ARG A 572 11.21 12.24 -7.14
CA ARG A 572 11.00 10.80 -7.39
C ARG A 572 12.13 9.97 -6.80
N ILE A 573 11.83 8.76 -6.35
CA ILE A 573 12.85 7.82 -5.89
C ILE A 573 13.78 7.51 -7.07
N ASP A 574 15.09 7.64 -6.85
CA ASP A 574 16.12 7.37 -7.86
C ASP A 574 16.41 5.87 -7.92
N LEU A 575 15.67 5.20 -8.78
CA LEU A 575 15.78 3.76 -9.00
C LEU A 575 17.07 3.36 -9.72
N SER A 576 17.86 4.31 -10.24
CA SER A 576 19.14 4.01 -10.90
C SER A 576 20.27 3.73 -9.91
N ILE A 577 20.08 4.12 -8.64
CA ILE A 577 21.08 3.93 -7.59
C ILE A 577 20.97 2.52 -7.02
N GLU A 578 22.00 1.71 -7.27
CA GLU A 578 22.16 0.39 -6.69
C GLU A 578 23.37 0.34 -5.74
N GLY A 579 23.25 -0.43 -4.67
CA GLY A 579 24.37 -0.73 -3.78
C GLY A 579 25.39 -1.66 -4.45
N LYS A 580 26.66 -1.60 -4.00
CA LYS A 580 27.67 -2.57 -4.44
C LYS A 580 27.36 -3.95 -3.80
N GLY A 581 27.16 -4.97 -4.63
CA GLY A 581 26.99 -6.36 -4.17
C GLY A 581 25.70 -6.60 -3.38
N SER A 582 25.79 -7.33 -2.25
CA SER A 582 24.65 -7.67 -1.39
C SER A 582 24.31 -6.59 -0.34
N GLY A 583 24.59 -5.32 -0.62
CA GLY A 583 24.36 -4.22 0.33
C GLY A 583 22.88 -3.95 0.63
N CYS A 584 22.61 -3.15 1.66
CA CYS A 584 21.26 -2.75 2.07
C CYS A 584 20.61 -1.72 1.14
N LEU A 585 21.35 -1.16 0.17
CA LEU A 585 20.84 -0.20 -0.81
C LEU A 585 20.39 -0.93 -2.08
N ARG A 586 19.10 -0.83 -2.43
CA ARG A 586 18.54 -1.36 -3.68
C ARG A 586 17.58 -0.36 -4.29
N SER A 587 17.78 -0.05 -5.57
CA SER A 587 16.93 0.85 -6.36
C SER A 587 16.59 2.16 -5.62
N GLY A 588 17.60 2.84 -5.07
CA GLY A 588 17.44 4.11 -4.36
C GLY A 588 16.84 4.00 -2.96
N MET A 589 16.68 2.81 -2.40
CA MET A 589 16.10 2.58 -1.07
C MET A 589 17.05 1.80 -0.18
N TYR A 590 17.22 2.24 1.06
CA TYR A 590 17.89 1.46 2.09
C TYR A 590 16.88 0.59 2.84
N PHE A 591 17.27 -0.65 3.09
CA PHE A 591 16.44 -1.65 3.76
C PHE A 591 17.02 -2.07 5.11
N VAL A 592 16.14 -2.31 6.07
CA VAL A 592 16.44 -2.91 7.38
C VAL A 592 15.52 -4.11 7.63
N ASP A 593 15.73 -4.81 8.74
CA ASP A 593 14.82 -5.89 9.14
C ASP A 593 13.43 -5.37 9.56
N GLY A 594 12.39 -6.12 9.20
CA GLY A 594 10.99 -5.76 9.36
C GLY A 594 10.04 -6.77 8.72
N ASP A 595 8.81 -6.31 8.47
CA ASP A 595 7.73 -7.13 7.94
C ASP A 595 7.36 -6.80 6.48
N ASP A 596 8.22 -6.12 5.72
CA ASP A 596 8.02 -5.53 4.37
C ASP A 596 7.50 -4.08 4.34
N SER A 597 6.82 -3.64 5.41
CA SER A 597 6.16 -2.34 5.46
C SER A 597 6.54 -1.52 6.69
N VAL A 598 6.80 -2.20 7.81
CA VAL A 598 7.08 -1.58 9.10
C VAL A 598 8.40 -2.13 9.65
N PRO A 599 9.41 -1.25 9.85
CA PRO A 599 10.67 -1.64 10.48
C PRO A 599 10.48 -2.17 11.89
N ILE A 600 11.34 -3.10 12.33
CA ILE A 600 11.28 -3.69 13.68
C ILE A 600 11.33 -2.63 14.79
N VAL A 601 12.08 -1.54 14.60
CA VAL A 601 12.13 -0.43 15.56
C VAL A 601 10.73 0.13 15.83
N SER A 602 9.87 0.27 14.81
CA SER A 602 8.49 0.70 15.01
C SER A 602 7.61 -0.38 15.61
N SER A 603 7.73 -1.62 15.14
CA SER A 603 6.84 -2.73 15.56
C SER A 603 7.14 -3.28 16.96
N GLY A 604 8.40 -3.21 17.41
CA GLY A 604 8.89 -3.93 18.58
C GLY A 604 9.31 -3.05 19.75
N PHE A 605 9.81 -1.83 19.52
CA PHE A 605 10.49 -1.03 20.57
C PHE A 605 9.62 -0.78 21.81
N MET A 606 8.33 -0.48 21.62
CA MET A 606 7.44 -0.21 22.75
C MET A 606 7.27 -1.46 23.63
N CYS A 607 7.03 -2.66 23.08
CA CYS A 607 6.94 -3.87 23.91
C CYS A 607 8.31 -4.35 24.43
N ALA A 608 9.38 -4.13 23.68
CA ALA A 608 10.72 -4.58 24.05
C ALA A 608 11.35 -3.74 25.18
N LYS A 609 11.10 -2.42 25.18
CA LYS A 609 11.74 -1.48 26.11
C LYS A 609 10.81 -0.39 26.63
N GLY A 610 10.02 0.27 25.77
CA GLY A 610 9.22 1.44 26.16
C GLY A 610 8.16 1.17 27.24
N TRP A 611 7.48 0.04 27.15
CA TRP A 611 6.45 -0.43 28.09
C TRP A 611 6.91 -1.65 28.90
N ARG A 612 8.16 -2.09 28.74
CA ARG A 612 8.65 -3.29 29.40
C ARG A 612 8.77 -3.03 30.90
N ASN A 613 8.08 -3.85 31.70
CA ASN A 613 7.94 -3.65 33.14
C ASN A 613 7.30 -2.28 33.47
N LYS A 614 7.59 -1.75 34.65
CA LYS A 614 7.10 -0.44 35.07
C LYS A 614 8.01 0.67 34.52
N THR A 615 7.47 1.46 33.61
CA THR A 615 8.11 2.66 33.05
C THR A 615 7.16 3.84 33.20
N ARG A 616 7.61 5.05 32.89
CA ARG A 616 6.75 6.24 32.81
C ARG A 616 5.64 6.10 31.76
N PHE A 617 5.86 5.29 30.73
CA PHE A 617 4.86 4.98 29.69
C PHE A 617 3.96 3.80 30.09
N ASN A 618 4.39 2.94 31.01
CA ASN A 618 3.61 1.83 31.58
C ASN A 618 3.57 1.91 33.12
N PRO A 619 2.85 2.88 33.70
CA PRO A 619 2.90 3.15 35.14
C PRO A 619 2.28 2.03 36.01
N SER A 620 1.30 1.31 35.47
CA SER A 620 0.68 0.14 36.11
C SER A 620 1.54 -1.12 36.04
N GLY A 621 2.55 -1.16 35.16
CA GLY A 621 3.36 -2.35 34.93
C GLY A 621 2.59 -3.48 34.26
N SER A 622 1.64 -3.14 33.38
CA SER A 622 0.89 -4.13 32.58
C SER A 622 1.86 -5.07 31.84
N PRO A 623 1.65 -6.40 31.85
CA PRO A 623 2.53 -7.35 31.18
C PRO A 623 2.61 -7.09 29.67
N THR A 624 3.83 -6.96 29.15
CA THR A 624 4.10 -6.70 27.73
C THR A 624 5.02 -7.74 27.14
N TYR A 625 4.65 -8.29 25.99
CA TYR A 625 5.37 -9.37 25.33
C TYR A 625 5.68 -9.07 23.88
N VAL A 626 6.85 -9.52 23.42
CA VAL A 626 7.25 -9.49 22.01
C VAL A 626 7.12 -10.90 21.43
N ARG A 627 6.34 -11.06 20.35
CA ARG A 627 6.30 -12.32 19.60
C ARG A 627 6.55 -12.08 18.12
N GLU A 628 7.67 -12.62 17.68
CA GLU A 628 8.14 -12.50 16.31
C GLU A 628 7.85 -13.75 15.50
N TYR A 629 7.52 -13.56 14.24
CA TYR A 629 7.24 -14.63 13.29
C TYR A 629 8.24 -14.54 12.13
N ARG A 630 9.13 -15.53 12.04
CA ARG A 630 10.13 -15.60 10.96
C ARG A 630 9.45 -15.82 9.62
N HIS A 631 9.83 -15.00 8.65
CA HIS A 631 9.31 -15.13 7.29
C HIS A 631 9.78 -16.41 6.63
N LYS A 632 8.84 -17.14 6.03
CA LYS A 632 9.12 -18.15 5.03
C LYS A 632 8.25 -17.87 3.80
N ALA A 633 8.91 -17.66 2.67
CA ALA A 633 8.21 -17.49 1.40
C ALA A 633 7.44 -18.78 1.04
N PRO A 634 6.23 -18.66 0.45
CA PRO A 634 5.49 -19.83 -0.03
C PRO A 634 6.34 -20.66 -1.00
N ALA A 635 6.27 -21.98 -0.90
CA ALA A 635 7.10 -22.89 -1.69
C ALA A 635 6.64 -22.97 -3.16
N SER A 636 5.40 -22.54 -3.46
CA SER A 636 4.87 -22.50 -4.82
C SER A 636 3.82 -21.41 -5.02
N LEU A 637 3.64 -20.95 -6.26
CA LEU A 637 2.58 -20.00 -6.66
C LEU A 637 1.16 -20.53 -6.38
N LEU A 638 0.99 -21.86 -6.35
CA LEU A 638 -0.28 -22.55 -6.07
C LEU A 638 -0.67 -22.52 -4.59
N GLU A 639 0.28 -22.31 -3.69
CA GLU A 639 0.06 -22.24 -2.24
C GLU A 639 -0.63 -20.92 -1.83
N GLY A 640 -0.72 -19.94 -2.74
CA GLY A 640 -1.32 -18.64 -2.44
C GLY A 640 -0.48 -17.85 -1.44
N ARG A 641 -1.11 -17.27 -0.41
CA ARG A 641 -0.39 -16.63 0.70
C ARG A 641 0.26 -17.71 1.55
N GLY A 642 1.58 -17.65 1.73
CA GLY A 642 2.33 -18.64 2.50
C GLY A 642 1.79 -18.78 3.92
N VAL A 643 1.48 -20.01 4.34
CA VAL A 643 0.99 -20.34 5.70
C VAL A 643 1.99 -19.99 6.81
N GLU A 644 3.25 -19.77 6.44
CA GLU A 644 4.33 -19.29 7.29
C GLU A 644 4.88 -17.91 6.84
N SER A 645 4.19 -17.22 5.92
CA SER A 645 4.54 -15.85 5.55
C SER A 645 4.33 -14.93 6.75
N SER A 646 5.28 -14.03 6.96
CA SER A 646 5.17 -12.98 7.97
C SER A 646 5.26 -11.57 7.38
N ALA A 647 5.01 -11.43 6.07
CA ALA A 647 4.82 -10.13 5.45
C ALA A 647 3.63 -9.39 6.09
N HIS A 648 3.65 -8.06 6.11
CA HIS A 648 2.82 -7.22 6.98
C HIS A 648 1.32 -7.53 6.93
N VAL A 649 0.81 -7.87 5.73
CA VAL A 649 -0.61 -8.24 5.53
C VAL A 649 -0.80 -9.77 5.48
N ASP A 650 0.20 -10.51 5.04
CA ASP A 650 0.12 -11.99 4.93
C ASP A 650 0.21 -12.69 6.28
N ILE A 651 0.81 -12.04 7.29
CA ILE A 651 0.97 -12.57 8.64
C ILE A 651 -0.39 -12.92 9.29
N MET A 652 -1.50 -12.33 8.84
CA MET A 652 -2.85 -12.69 9.29
C MET A 652 -3.28 -14.11 8.86
N GLY A 653 -2.61 -14.70 7.87
CA GLY A 653 -2.74 -16.09 7.47
C GLY A 653 -1.71 -17.03 8.12
N ASN A 654 -0.79 -16.50 8.94
CA ASN A 654 0.28 -17.28 9.54
C ASN A 654 -0.27 -18.24 10.61
N VAL A 655 0.00 -19.53 10.45
CA VAL A 655 -0.53 -20.60 11.31
C VAL A 655 -0.16 -20.38 12.78
N ASN A 656 1.08 -19.99 13.07
CA ASN A 656 1.54 -19.77 14.44
C ASN A 656 0.91 -18.53 15.07
N LEU A 657 0.72 -17.46 14.29
CA LEU A 657 0.07 -16.24 14.78
C LEU A 657 -1.40 -16.50 15.08
N ILE A 658 -2.09 -17.19 14.17
CA ILE A 658 -3.49 -17.57 14.36
C ILE A 658 -3.60 -18.45 15.61
N GLU A 659 -2.74 -19.45 15.78
CA GLU A 659 -2.75 -20.31 16.96
C GLU A 659 -2.56 -19.51 18.26
N ASP A 660 -1.59 -18.60 18.32
CA ASP A 660 -1.37 -17.72 19.49
C ASP A 660 -2.65 -16.92 19.82
N ILE A 661 -3.32 -16.34 18.81
CA ILE A 661 -4.59 -15.60 19.00
C ILE A 661 -5.71 -16.50 19.51
N LEU A 662 -5.89 -17.68 18.91
CA LEU A 662 -6.95 -18.60 19.31
C LEU A 662 -6.75 -19.10 20.74
N ARG A 663 -5.50 -19.41 21.14
CA ARG A 663 -5.17 -19.86 22.49
C ARG A 663 -5.47 -18.77 23.52
N VAL A 664 -5.04 -17.53 23.29
CA VAL A 664 -5.36 -16.40 24.19
C VAL A 664 -6.88 -16.16 24.24
N ALA A 665 -7.59 -16.24 23.11
CA ALA A 665 -9.04 -16.10 23.05
C ALA A 665 -9.77 -17.25 23.79
N ALA A 666 -9.18 -18.45 23.85
CA ALA A 666 -9.68 -19.57 24.65
C ALA A 666 -9.34 -19.45 26.15
N GLY A 667 -8.49 -18.48 26.54
CA GLY A 667 -8.03 -18.29 27.92
C GLY A 667 -6.81 -19.14 28.29
N GLU A 668 -6.11 -19.69 27.30
CA GLU A 668 -4.86 -20.43 27.46
C GLU A 668 -3.66 -19.47 27.52
N GLU A 669 -2.61 -19.89 28.23
CA GLU A 669 -1.34 -19.17 28.27
C GLU A 669 -0.44 -19.58 27.10
N ILE A 670 0.05 -18.61 26.33
CA ILE A 670 0.92 -18.85 25.16
C ILE A 670 2.42 -18.67 25.46
N GLY A 671 2.78 -18.51 26.75
CA GLY A 671 4.13 -18.22 27.22
C GLY A 671 4.56 -16.77 27.04
N GLY A 672 5.84 -16.49 27.32
CA GLY A 672 6.44 -15.16 27.28
C GLY A 672 6.93 -14.72 25.89
N ASP A 673 8.07 -14.04 25.87
CA ASP A 673 8.63 -13.49 24.64
C ASP A 673 9.13 -14.58 23.67
N LYS A 674 9.02 -14.28 22.38
CA LYS A 674 9.58 -15.07 21.27
C LYS A 674 10.29 -14.10 20.33
N ILE A 675 11.59 -13.94 20.51
CA ILE A 675 12.42 -12.95 19.80
C ILE A 675 13.47 -13.67 18.96
N TYR A 676 13.58 -13.24 17.71
CA TYR A 676 14.50 -13.74 16.70
C TYR A 676 15.39 -12.65 16.10
N SER A 677 14.92 -11.40 16.11
CA SER A 677 15.61 -10.22 15.60
C SER A 677 16.52 -9.59 16.65
N ASP A 678 17.27 -8.57 16.23
CA ASP A 678 18.14 -7.77 17.09
C ASP A 678 17.38 -6.68 17.88
N ILE A 679 16.05 -6.73 17.99
CA ILE A 679 15.24 -5.68 18.62
C ILE A 679 15.74 -5.26 20.02
N LEU A 680 16.23 -6.20 20.83
CA LEU A 680 16.76 -5.89 22.16
C LEU A 680 18.02 -5.00 22.04
N THR A 681 18.97 -5.39 21.19
CA THR A 681 20.18 -4.62 20.89
C THR A 681 19.83 -3.24 20.30
N LEU A 682 18.90 -3.17 19.35
CA LEU A 682 18.42 -1.91 18.78
C LEU A 682 17.81 -1.00 19.85
N SER A 683 17.01 -1.59 20.75
CA SER A 683 16.36 -0.85 21.82
C SER A 683 17.36 -0.29 22.84
N GLU A 684 18.47 -0.99 23.12
CA GLU A 684 19.53 -0.51 24.02
C GLU A 684 20.24 0.73 23.46
N ARG A 685 20.43 0.78 22.13
CA ARG A 685 21.02 1.93 21.44
C ARG A 685 20.14 3.18 21.47
N ILE A 686 18.82 3.03 21.62
CA ILE A 686 17.89 4.15 21.73
C ILE A 686 17.92 4.73 23.15
N ASN A 687 18.46 5.94 23.27
CA ASN A 687 18.54 6.67 24.53
C ASN A 687 17.23 7.44 24.82
N LEU A 688 16.21 6.70 25.25
CA LEU A 688 14.93 7.24 25.70
C LEU A 688 14.84 7.18 27.22
N LYS A 689 14.46 8.28 27.86
CA LYS A 689 14.18 8.31 29.31
C LYS A 689 12.89 7.53 29.60
N LEU A 690 13.00 6.46 30.40
CA LEU A 690 11.89 5.58 30.79
C LEU A 690 11.42 5.83 32.21
#